data_AF-A0A0C3MCN7-F1
#
_entry.id   AF-A0A0C3MCN7-F1
#
_cell.length_a   1.000
_cell.length_b   1.000
_cell.length_c   1.000
_cell.angle_alpha   90.00
_cell.angle_beta   90.00
_cell.angle_gamma   90.00
#
_symmetry.space_group_name_H-M   'P 1'
#
loop_
_entity.id
_entity.type
_entity.pdbx_description
1 polymer ?
#
loop_
_entity_poly.entity_id
_entity_poly.type
_entity_poly.pdbx_seq_one_letter_code
_entity_poly.pdbx_strand_id
1 'polypeptide(L)'
;MNLLNINTVARYEAKILKRSWLFRILAVLSLVGVIAFQIMVQGDLNFWTSWNLIAMSSYIPYMNLYLFGMAMAVTVVFLGGELLNRDRKLDTMEIIYARSMSNADYVVGKSWGIVRVFMGLAFISMLLGGIVNLFLSDAPFNGFIYLFYWIVFLFPSLGFIMGLTFFVSSVVRNKALTILFLLGYVFLTIFYLNERERGLYDFLGSTIPNTFSDLTGYPNLGSVLLQRLVWLSLGMGLIGYSVTLLRRIPNRPGRRLIQHGLSTLFVFVSVVCGFMLYFSNYQERERRSAYRSSYDRYHAGDKLTLDRETITYRQEGDGIEVRAFLKLVNLHDREVHSVVLYLNPGLEVKRLTKGSQELSYLRDNQVIEIKERVAPGDSLLLALEYAGQIDGSVCYLDVDDKYIFDTRTTGSSIFRSGKRYALVGKDYTLLTPECLWYPVSVPPVNLKNGYDIQKNFADYRLNVVGMGDKTVLSQGVRETSGDTLIFQDEYRLPGISLCIGSYKKYAVTADSVSFELYIAEGHDDFMSSFNEIQDSMASVLSDLKYKTEEKMNCKYPYHRFIVIESPSSFASYYRNERGGSERIQPEIAFLPERGVGFWGMNFKKTLEGYAWMQKVNKTMGSMLDGERQAFKQFVQSTFMSEYGSSMEGNPLKRGFMLRKMSFDYELSRNQYDISPLFSNYVTYIYSSEYPIMNTILNGQLKRGKSQGTAYSTYSTSYKKAMHYLKSHSIKDALGNPELTSDVLYQIVNLKAFILQLQYFGLTIDQKEFNDFIKQYFDEHKYKQVEFVRFNEDFIKRFGIDWLKVLPEWYTVNRVPSYIIRECFIETVEGDMKEPDYSKRRYRIRASIYNNSDVDGVVSLNYSLMPKMEAGTAMMTYTSEDMNNRSQNVLIEAGKAKEIIILCKGQLVQVSLNMNISGNLPSVISLSPYVSGRETRETSSGIKDIDLSRFFPKEGELIVDNESRGFRLLNVPSGNQLRRWFKTSDTTKYKDFYKVTFAEEWTLSVHDGFYGGHIRSGWRKEGGDGSSRVEWSTRIEKAGYYEVFAYIPNQLSLVQIKASHGVVFGIQKQTPIKQLYLVRHDGSESEVELEIPFAQREWLSLGRFYFSPGEASVVLTDKKGTPDQVIYADAVKWVYEGEK
;
A
#
# COMPACT_ATOMS: atom_id res chain seq x y z
N MET A 1 56.93 0.71 4.78
CA MET A 1 56.46 0.33 3.43
C MET A 1 57.20 1.20 2.43
N ASN A 2 57.47 0.70 1.22
CA ASN A 2 58.12 1.48 0.16
C ASN A 2 57.08 1.80 -0.92
N LEU A 3 56.74 3.08 -1.07
CA LEU A 3 55.72 3.56 -2.01
C LEU A 3 56.07 3.26 -3.47
N LEU A 4 57.36 3.25 -3.84
CA LEU A 4 57.80 2.87 -5.18
C LEU A 4 57.50 1.39 -5.45
N ASN A 5 57.77 0.51 -4.48
CA ASN A 5 57.48 -0.92 -4.59
C ASN A 5 55.97 -1.16 -4.71
N ILE A 6 55.17 -0.50 -3.86
CA ILE A 6 53.69 -0.60 -3.89
C ILE A 6 53.15 -0.16 -5.25
N ASN A 7 53.57 1.00 -5.76
CA ASN A 7 53.11 1.49 -7.05
C ASN A 7 53.56 0.60 -8.21
N THR A 8 54.76 0.03 -8.13
CA THR A 8 55.26 -0.92 -9.13
C THR A 8 54.40 -2.18 -9.15
N VAL A 9 54.15 -2.80 -7.99
CA VAL A 9 53.25 -3.97 -7.89
C VAL A 9 51.86 -3.63 -8.39
N ALA A 10 51.30 -2.48 -7.99
CA ALA A 10 49.97 -2.05 -8.43
C ALA A 10 49.87 -1.89 -9.94
N ARG A 11 50.91 -1.35 -10.60
CA ARG A 11 50.96 -1.21 -12.07
C ARG A 11 51.00 -2.57 -12.77
N TYR A 12 51.82 -3.50 -12.29
CA TYR A 12 51.89 -4.85 -12.85
C TYR A 12 50.59 -5.62 -12.62
N GLU A 13 50.00 -5.54 -11.43
CA GLU A 13 48.74 -6.21 -11.11
C GLU A 13 47.59 -5.67 -11.98
N ALA A 14 47.48 -4.35 -12.12
CA ALA A 14 46.51 -3.75 -13.03
C ALA A 14 46.70 -4.22 -14.48
N LYS A 15 47.95 -4.41 -14.94
CA LYS A 15 48.25 -4.92 -16.28
C LYS A 15 47.88 -6.40 -16.43
N ILE A 16 48.11 -7.22 -15.41
CA ILE A 16 47.73 -8.64 -15.39
C ILE A 16 46.20 -8.77 -15.42
N LEU A 17 45.50 -8.01 -14.57
CA LEU A 17 44.04 -8.03 -14.50
C LEU A 17 43.41 -7.63 -15.84
N LYS A 18 43.88 -6.54 -16.45
CA LYS A 18 43.44 -6.08 -17.78
C LYS A 18 43.74 -7.06 -18.92
N ARG A 19 44.65 -8.01 -18.73
CA ARG A 19 44.98 -9.08 -19.70
C ARG A 19 44.17 -10.36 -19.47
N SER A 20 43.52 -10.52 -18.32
CA SER A 20 42.68 -11.69 -18.03
C SER A 20 41.44 -11.70 -18.93
N TRP A 21 41.21 -12.81 -19.63
CA TRP A 21 40.03 -13.01 -20.47
C TRP A 21 38.73 -12.96 -19.67
N LEU A 22 38.73 -13.61 -18.50
CA LEU A 22 37.59 -13.61 -17.58
C LEU A 22 37.23 -12.17 -17.14
N PHE A 23 38.23 -11.36 -16.77
CA PHE A 23 38.00 -9.96 -16.42
C PHE A 23 37.45 -9.17 -17.61
N ARG A 24 37.99 -9.33 -18.82
CA ARG A 24 37.51 -8.62 -20.01
C ARG A 24 36.06 -8.95 -20.33
N ILE A 25 35.69 -10.23 -20.31
CA ILE A 25 34.30 -10.65 -20.53
C ILE A 25 33.38 -10.04 -19.48
N LEU A 26 33.71 -10.19 -18.19
CA LEU A 26 32.86 -9.68 -17.10
C LEU A 26 32.78 -8.15 -17.10
N ALA A 27 33.86 -7.45 -17.44
CA ALA A 27 33.89 -6.00 -17.56
C ALA A 27 33.02 -5.50 -18.73
N VAL A 28 33.11 -6.14 -19.91
CA VAL A 28 32.26 -5.78 -21.06
C VAL A 28 30.81 -6.11 -20.78
N LEU A 29 30.52 -7.30 -20.24
CA LEU A 29 29.16 -7.72 -19.93
C LEU A 29 28.51 -6.84 -18.86
N SER A 30 29.27 -6.43 -17.83
CA SER A 30 28.77 -5.49 -16.81
C SER A 30 28.51 -4.10 -17.41
N LEU A 31 29.43 -3.52 -18.17
CA LEU A 31 29.22 -2.22 -18.80
C LEU A 31 28.04 -2.23 -19.77
N VAL A 32 28.02 -3.17 -20.72
CA VAL A 32 26.95 -3.25 -21.73
C VAL A 32 25.62 -3.60 -21.07
N GLY A 33 25.60 -4.54 -20.12
CA GLY A 33 24.40 -4.94 -19.40
C GLY A 33 23.80 -3.81 -18.57
N VAL A 34 24.62 -3.06 -17.82
CA VAL A 34 24.18 -1.90 -17.02
C VAL A 34 23.59 -0.83 -17.94
N ILE A 35 24.31 -0.44 -18.99
CA ILE A 35 23.86 0.63 -19.89
C ILE A 35 22.64 0.23 -20.71
N ALA A 36 22.59 -1.00 -21.24
CA ALA A 36 21.41 -1.50 -21.94
C ALA A 36 20.18 -1.51 -21.02
N PHE A 37 20.35 -1.92 -19.77
CA PHE A 37 19.26 -1.88 -18.78
C PHE A 37 18.82 -0.44 -18.47
N GLN A 38 19.77 0.50 -18.31
CA GLN A 38 19.43 1.91 -18.08
C GLN A 38 18.71 2.53 -19.28
N ILE A 39 19.15 2.28 -20.52
CA ILE A 39 18.43 2.74 -21.71
C ILE A 39 17.02 2.12 -21.75
N MET A 40 16.89 0.85 -21.35
CA MET A 40 15.60 0.16 -21.35
C MET A 40 14.59 0.75 -20.35
N VAL A 41 15.05 1.11 -19.16
CA VAL A 41 14.19 1.44 -18.00
C VAL A 41 14.16 2.94 -17.67
N GLN A 42 15.22 3.67 -18.01
CA GLN A 42 15.40 5.10 -17.74
C GLN A 42 15.52 5.93 -19.03
N GLY A 43 15.59 5.31 -20.21
CA GLY A 43 15.69 6.02 -21.49
C GLY A 43 14.32 6.42 -22.07
N ASP A 44 14.27 7.45 -22.90
CA ASP A 44 13.02 7.98 -23.47
C ASP A 44 12.45 7.08 -24.57
N LEU A 45 13.30 6.28 -25.23
CA LEU A 45 12.98 5.46 -26.40
C LEU A 45 11.97 4.32 -26.16
N ASN A 46 11.71 3.93 -24.90
CA ASN A 46 10.90 2.77 -24.58
C ASN A 46 9.67 3.11 -23.71
N PHE A 47 8.61 2.31 -23.85
CA PHE A 47 7.39 2.41 -23.04
C PHE A 47 7.57 1.97 -21.57
N TRP A 48 8.74 1.46 -21.19
CA TRP A 48 9.00 0.88 -19.86
C TRP A 48 9.46 1.91 -18.83
N THR A 49 9.71 3.15 -19.26
CA THR A 49 10.21 4.24 -18.41
C THR A 49 9.12 4.75 -17.49
N SER A 50 9.41 4.72 -16.20
CA SER A 50 8.55 5.27 -15.14
C SER A 50 9.12 6.60 -14.65
N TRP A 51 8.25 7.56 -14.35
CA TRP A 51 8.64 8.84 -13.73
C TRP A 51 9.43 8.62 -12.43
N ASN A 52 9.02 7.62 -11.65
CA ASN A 52 9.66 7.25 -10.38
C ASN A 52 11.10 6.72 -10.53
N LEU A 53 11.59 6.55 -11.76
CA LEU A 53 12.95 6.11 -12.07
C LEU A 53 13.84 7.23 -12.65
N ILE A 54 13.26 8.37 -13.01
CA ILE A 54 13.97 9.49 -13.66
C ILE A 54 13.73 10.86 -13.00
N ALA A 55 12.75 10.98 -12.09
CA ALA A 55 12.30 12.27 -11.56
C ALA A 55 13.41 13.13 -10.92
N MET A 56 14.34 12.51 -10.17
CA MET A 56 15.39 13.21 -9.42
C MET A 56 16.76 13.08 -10.06
N SER A 57 17.61 14.09 -9.84
CA SER A 57 18.98 14.15 -10.39
C SER A 57 19.88 13.01 -9.90
N SER A 58 19.57 12.49 -8.71
CA SER A 58 20.21 11.31 -8.12
C SER A 58 19.85 9.94 -8.73
N TYR A 59 18.74 9.81 -9.46
CA TYR A 59 18.19 8.48 -9.78
C TYR A 59 19.01 7.70 -10.81
N ILE A 60 19.39 8.33 -11.93
CA ILE A 60 20.26 7.71 -12.92
C ILE A 60 21.65 7.36 -12.36
N PRO A 61 22.37 8.28 -11.69
CA PRO A 61 23.69 7.95 -11.15
C PRO A 61 23.62 6.88 -10.06
N TYR A 62 22.61 6.87 -9.19
CA TYR A 62 22.45 5.82 -8.19
C TYR A 62 22.07 4.46 -8.80
N MET A 63 21.18 4.42 -9.81
CA MET A 63 20.85 3.18 -10.50
C MET A 63 22.08 2.57 -11.18
N ASN A 64 22.88 3.40 -11.87
CA ASN A 64 24.14 2.94 -12.47
C ASN A 64 25.06 2.33 -11.42
N LEU A 65 25.26 3.05 -10.31
CA LEU A 65 26.04 2.58 -9.17
C LEU A 65 25.54 1.25 -8.61
N TYR A 66 24.22 1.13 -8.39
CA TYR A 66 23.60 -0.04 -7.79
C TYR A 66 23.80 -1.28 -8.67
N LEU A 67 23.51 -1.17 -9.97
CA LEU A 67 23.68 -2.26 -10.94
C LEU A 67 25.15 -2.64 -11.11
N PHE A 68 26.02 -1.64 -11.30
CA PHE A 68 27.45 -1.85 -11.47
C PHE A 68 28.09 -2.42 -10.19
N GLY A 69 27.68 -1.93 -9.01
CA GLY A 69 28.12 -2.39 -7.70
C GLY A 69 27.82 -3.87 -7.47
N MET A 70 26.62 -4.31 -7.85
CA MET A 70 26.24 -5.73 -7.79
C MET A 70 27.09 -6.59 -8.73
N ALA A 71 27.24 -6.17 -9.99
CA ALA A 71 28.07 -6.87 -10.97
C ALA A 71 29.56 -6.91 -10.55
N MET A 72 30.06 -5.81 -9.98
CA MET A 72 31.42 -5.68 -9.48
C MET A 72 31.67 -6.58 -8.26
N ALA A 73 30.75 -6.64 -7.29
CA ALA A 73 30.87 -7.53 -6.15
C ALA A 73 31.03 -9.00 -6.60
N VAL A 74 30.19 -9.45 -7.53
CA VAL A 74 30.30 -10.80 -8.12
C VAL A 74 31.63 -10.99 -8.85
N THR A 75 32.04 -10.01 -9.67
CA THR A 75 33.30 -10.06 -10.43
C THR A 75 34.53 -10.13 -9.53
N VAL A 76 34.55 -9.35 -8.43
CA VAL A 76 35.64 -9.37 -7.44
C VAL A 76 35.72 -10.73 -6.74
N VAL A 77 34.59 -11.35 -6.41
CA VAL A 77 34.57 -12.70 -5.80
C VAL A 77 35.18 -13.75 -6.73
N PHE A 78 34.82 -13.74 -8.02
CA PHE A 78 35.37 -14.69 -9.01
C PHE A 78 36.87 -14.49 -9.26
N LEU A 79 37.32 -13.24 -9.36
CA LEU A 79 38.72 -12.92 -9.67
C LEU A 79 39.63 -13.01 -8.43
N GLY A 80 39.13 -12.64 -7.25
CA GLY A 80 39.93 -12.55 -6.02
C GLY A 80 40.50 -13.90 -5.57
N GLY A 81 39.79 -15.00 -5.85
CA GLY A 81 40.28 -16.36 -5.60
C GLY A 81 41.47 -16.77 -6.49
N GLU A 82 41.63 -16.18 -7.67
CA GLU A 82 42.81 -16.37 -8.53
C GLU A 82 43.97 -15.45 -8.17
N LEU A 83 43.66 -14.21 -7.77
CA LEU A 83 44.64 -13.15 -7.53
C LEU A 83 45.62 -13.45 -6.39
N LEU A 84 45.20 -14.19 -5.35
CA LEU A 84 46.08 -14.63 -4.25
C LEU A 84 46.61 -16.07 -4.41
N ASN A 85 45.84 -16.98 -5.01
CA ASN A 85 46.23 -18.40 -5.10
C ASN A 85 47.09 -18.75 -6.31
N ARG A 86 47.17 -17.88 -7.34
CA ARG A 86 48.03 -18.09 -8.52
C ARG A 86 49.51 -18.23 -8.15
N ASP A 87 49.93 -17.61 -7.05
CA ASP A 87 51.31 -17.61 -6.55
C ASP A 87 51.51 -18.59 -5.37
N ARG A 88 50.55 -19.51 -5.11
CA ARG A 88 50.68 -20.60 -4.11
C ARG A 88 51.11 -21.94 -4.71
N LYS A 89 51.08 -22.08 -6.04
CA LYS A 89 51.72 -23.20 -6.73
C LYS A 89 53.23 -22.93 -6.74
N LEU A 90 53.91 -23.43 -5.71
CA LEU A 90 55.36 -23.40 -5.58
C LEU A 90 55.97 -24.11 -6.82
N ASP A 91 56.34 -23.33 -7.82
CA ASP A 91 57.13 -23.80 -8.95
C ASP A 91 58.60 -23.71 -8.52
N THR A 92 59.42 -24.71 -8.82
CA THR A 92 60.84 -24.80 -8.39
C THR A 92 61.66 -23.57 -8.83
N MET A 93 61.16 -22.84 -9.83
CA MET A 93 61.66 -21.55 -10.31
C MET A 93 61.51 -20.37 -9.33
N GLU A 94 60.65 -20.43 -8.32
CA GLU A 94 60.45 -19.31 -7.36
C GLU A 94 61.70 -19.01 -6.51
N ILE A 95 62.59 -19.98 -6.32
CA ILE A 95 63.87 -19.82 -5.62
C ILE A 95 64.79 -18.83 -6.35
N ILE A 96 64.71 -18.75 -7.68
CA ILE A 96 65.52 -17.84 -8.51
C ILE A 96 64.93 -16.42 -8.49
N TYR A 97 63.62 -16.28 -8.25
CA TYR A 97 62.92 -14.99 -8.22
C TYR A 97 62.82 -14.40 -6.81
N ALA A 98 63.95 -14.24 -6.12
CA ALA A 98 64.01 -13.55 -4.83
C ALA A 98 63.65 -12.05 -4.99
N ARG A 99 62.39 -11.69 -4.71
CA ARG A 99 61.92 -10.30 -4.80
C ARG A 99 62.19 -9.55 -3.49
N SER A 100 62.88 -8.40 -3.55
CA SER A 100 63.21 -7.51 -2.43
C SER A 100 62.01 -6.82 -1.74
N MET A 101 60.77 -7.16 -2.14
CA MET A 101 59.53 -6.54 -1.68
C MET A 101 58.95 -7.24 -0.44
N SER A 102 58.46 -6.46 0.55
CA SER A 102 57.80 -7.01 1.74
C SER A 102 56.37 -7.49 1.44
N ASN A 103 55.82 -8.38 2.30
CA ASN A 103 54.44 -8.86 2.16
C ASN A 103 53.41 -7.72 2.17
N ALA A 104 53.65 -6.67 2.98
CA ALA A 104 52.80 -5.49 3.01
C ALA A 104 52.86 -4.70 1.71
N ASP A 105 54.07 -4.45 1.17
CA ASP A 105 54.21 -3.73 -0.10
C ASP A 105 53.53 -4.50 -1.25
N TYR A 106 53.58 -5.83 -1.19
CA TYR A 106 53.00 -6.72 -2.19
C TYR A 106 51.47 -6.79 -2.13
N VAL A 107 50.86 -7.07 -0.96
CA VAL A 107 49.39 -7.18 -0.85
C VAL A 107 48.72 -5.83 -1.01
N VAL A 108 49.26 -4.77 -0.41
CA VAL A 108 48.72 -3.42 -0.58
C VAL A 108 48.88 -2.98 -2.03
N GLY A 109 50.01 -3.29 -2.66
CA GLY A 109 50.21 -3.08 -4.10
C GLY A 109 49.18 -3.81 -4.96
N LYS A 110 48.92 -5.10 -4.71
CA LYS A 110 47.89 -5.88 -5.42
C LYS A 110 46.50 -5.28 -5.22
N SER A 111 46.12 -5.02 -3.97
CA SER A 111 44.82 -4.43 -3.60
C SER A 111 44.63 -3.10 -4.32
N TRP A 112 45.62 -2.22 -4.25
CA TRP A 112 45.57 -0.90 -4.88
C TRP A 112 45.52 -0.96 -6.42
N GLY A 113 46.22 -1.93 -7.03
CA GLY A 113 46.12 -2.20 -8.46
C GLY A 113 44.71 -2.60 -8.89
N ILE A 114 44.06 -3.48 -8.12
CA ILE A 114 42.68 -3.92 -8.37
C ILE A 114 41.69 -2.76 -8.16
N VAL A 115 41.80 -2.04 -7.05
CA VAL A 115 40.97 -0.86 -6.75
C VAL A 115 41.03 0.13 -7.91
N ARG A 116 42.23 0.47 -8.39
CA ARG A 116 42.41 1.39 -9.53
C ARG A 116 41.69 0.90 -10.80
N VAL A 117 41.72 -0.39 -11.09
CA VAL A 117 41.05 -0.94 -12.30
C VAL A 117 39.53 -0.89 -12.15
N PHE A 118 38.98 -1.36 -11.02
CA PHE A 118 37.53 -1.36 -10.81
C PHE A 118 36.95 0.04 -10.65
N MET A 119 37.64 0.94 -9.94
CA MET A 119 37.24 2.34 -9.83
C MET A 119 37.30 3.06 -11.17
N GLY A 120 38.32 2.78 -12.00
CA GLY A 120 38.39 3.28 -13.37
C GLY A 120 37.26 2.75 -14.25
N LEU A 121 36.94 1.45 -14.15
CA LEU A 121 35.83 0.85 -14.88
C LEU A 121 34.47 1.43 -14.43
N ALA A 122 34.30 1.65 -13.14
CA ALA A 122 33.11 2.28 -12.58
C ALA A 122 32.96 3.73 -13.02
N PHE A 123 34.07 4.47 -13.10
CA PHE A 123 34.07 5.84 -13.62
C PHE A 123 33.62 5.86 -15.09
N ILE A 124 34.09 4.91 -15.91
CA ILE A 124 33.62 4.75 -17.30
C ILE A 124 32.11 4.43 -17.32
N SER A 125 31.64 3.52 -16.45
CA SER A 125 30.20 3.21 -16.32
C SER A 125 29.37 4.46 -15.98
N MET A 126 29.85 5.27 -15.05
CA MET A 126 29.22 6.53 -14.64
C MET A 126 29.21 7.56 -15.77
N LEU A 127 30.29 7.69 -16.54
CA LEU A 127 30.34 8.55 -17.71
C LEU A 127 29.32 8.11 -18.77
N LEU A 128 29.23 6.80 -19.05
CA LEU A 128 28.24 6.26 -19.98
C LEU A 128 26.81 6.49 -19.46
N GLY A 129 26.56 6.31 -18.15
CA GLY A 129 25.28 6.65 -17.53
C GLY A 129 24.98 8.16 -17.56
N GLY A 130 26.00 9.01 -17.49
CA GLY A 130 25.88 10.46 -17.69
C GLY A 130 25.52 10.83 -19.12
N ILE A 131 26.05 10.13 -20.12
CA ILE A 131 25.65 10.27 -21.53
C ILE A 131 24.19 9.87 -21.73
N VAL A 132 23.76 8.76 -21.11
CA VAL A 132 22.34 8.35 -21.14
C VAL A 132 21.46 9.44 -20.51
N ASN A 133 21.87 10.01 -19.37
CA ASN A 133 21.15 11.10 -18.72
C ASN A 133 21.02 12.34 -19.63
N LEU A 134 22.12 12.78 -20.24
CA LEU A 134 22.16 14.01 -21.03
C LEU A 134 21.44 13.92 -22.39
N PHE A 135 21.43 12.74 -23.03
CA PHE A 135 20.99 12.62 -24.42
C PHE A 135 19.81 11.67 -24.64
N LEU A 136 19.52 10.79 -23.69
CA LEU A 136 18.55 9.71 -23.86
C LEU A 136 17.51 9.67 -22.75
N SER A 137 17.48 10.64 -21.84
CA SER A 137 16.53 10.71 -20.73
C SER A 137 16.08 12.14 -20.47
N ASP A 138 14.81 12.28 -20.04
CA ASP A 138 14.27 13.54 -19.51
C ASP A 138 14.64 13.82 -18.03
N ALA A 139 15.66 13.14 -17.47
CA ALA A 139 16.04 13.32 -16.07
C ALA A 139 16.91 14.58 -15.87
N PRO A 140 16.82 15.26 -14.71
CA PRO A 140 17.69 16.38 -14.42
C PRO A 140 19.15 15.92 -14.22
N PHE A 141 20.11 16.67 -14.76
CA PHE A 141 21.53 16.33 -14.69
C PHE A 141 22.27 17.13 -13.62
N ASN A 142 22.97 16.44 -12.72
CA ASN A 142 23.90 17.05 -11.78
C ASN A 142 25.21 16.24 -11.69
N GLY A 143 26.28 16.79 -12.28
CA GLY A 143 27.57 16.10 -12.37
C GLY A 143 28.26 15.84 -11.01
N PHE A 144 28.01 16.69 -10.00
CA PHE A 144 28.58 16.49 -8.66
C PHE A 144 28.09 15.18 -8.02
N ILE A 145 26.83 14.81 -8.25
CA ILE A 145 26.23 13.61 -7.66
C ILE A 145 26.90 12.33 -8.17
N TYR A 146 27.29 12.28 -9.44
CA TYR A 146 28.03 11.15 -10.02
C TYR A 146 29.37 10.93 -9.28
N LEU A 147 30.12 12.01 -9.06
CA LEU A 147 31.39 11.96 -8.33
C LEU A 147 31.16 11.57 -6.86
N PHE A 148 30.15 12.15 -6.22
CA PHE A 148 29.79 11.86 -4.84
C PHE A 148 29.49 10.37 -4.63
N TYR A 149 28.65 9.74 -5.46
CA TYR A 149 28.36 8.32 -5.33
C TYR A 149 29.53 7.40 -5.63
N TRP A 150 30.35 7.75 -6.63
CA TRP A 150 31.54 7.00 -6.95
C TRP A 150 32.49 6.91 -5.74
N ILE A 151 32.62 8.00 -4.97
CA ILE A 151 33.47 8.04 -3.77
C ILE A 151 32.77 7.47 -2.54
N VAL A 152 31.58 7.97 -2.20
CA VAL A 152 30.95 7.68 -0.89
C VAL A 152 30.32 6.30 -0.86
N PHE A 153 29.74 5.83 -1.95
CA PHE A 153 29.04 4.54 -1.96
C PHE A 153 29.89 3.42 -2.54
N LEU A 154 30.51 3.62 -3.72
CA LEU A 154 31.21 2.53 -4.40
C LEU A 154 32.52 2.13 -3.73
N PHE A 155 33.35 3.12 -3.39
CA PHE A 155 34.71 2.89 -2.91
C PHE A 155 34.75 2.09 -1.59
N PRO A 156 33.93 2.43 -0.56
CA PRO A 156 33.81 1.60 0.65
C PRO A 156 33.34 0.17 0.37
N SER A 157 32.33 0.01 -0.49
CA SER A 157 31.78 -1.29 -0.86
C SER A 157 32.83 -2.19 -1.52
N LEU A 158 33.61 -1.61 -2.46
CA LEU A 158 34.72 -2.27 -3.14
C LEU A 158 35.85 -2.65 -2.16
N GLY A 159 36.23 -1.71 -1.29
CA GLY A 159 37.26 -1.94 -0.27
C GLY A 159 36.89 -3.10 0.66
N PHE A 160 35.64 -3.17 1.10
CA PHE A 160 35.14 -4.25 1.93
C PHE A 160 35.13 -5.61 1.21
N ILE A 161 34.46 -5.74 0.06
CA ILE A 161 34.34 -7.03 -0.62
C ILE A 161 35.70 -7.57 -1.07
N MET A 162 36.62 -6.68 -1.45
CA MET A 162 38.00 -7.04 -1.76
C MET A 162 38.75 -7.56 -0.52
N GLY A 163 38.67 -6.84 0.60
CA GLY A 163 39.29 -7.25 1.86
C GLY A 163 38.76 -8.58 2.37
N LEU A 164 37.45 -8.78 2.32
CA LEU A 164 36.80 -10.05 2.65
C LEU A 164 37.29 -11.17 1.73
N THR A 165 37.33 -10.92 0.42
CA THR A 165 37.79 -11.93 -0.55
C THR A 165 39.24 -12.34 -0.30
N PHE A 166 40.13 -11.39 -0.01
CA PHE A 166 41.55 -11.64 0.27
C PHE A 166 41.77 -12.36 1.60
N PHE A 167 41.01 -11.99 2.63
CA PHE A 167 41.04 -12.66 3.92
C PHE A 167 40.58 -14.12 3.80
N VAL A 168 39.39 -14.37 3.23
CA VAL A 168 38.86 -15.75 3.07
C VAL A 168 39.78 -16.59 2.19
N SER A 169 40.34 -16.03 1.10
CA SER A 169 41.30 -16.74 0.25
C SER A 169 42.61 -17.07 0.97
N SER A 170 43.00 -16.28 1.98
CA SER A 170 44.19 -16.55 2.78
C SER A 170 43.96 -17.70 3.77
N VAL A 171 42.76 -17.79 4.35
CA VAL A 171 42.34 -18.77 5.37
C VAL A 171 41.94 -20.11 4.73
N VAL A 172 41.07 -20.08 3.72
CA VAL A 172 40.50 -21.26 3.06
C VAL A 172 41.40 -21.69 1.91
N ARG A 173 41.84 -22.95 1.93
CA ARG A 173 42.74 -23.49 0.90
C ARG A 173 42.03 -23.91 -0.40
N ASN A 174 40.72 -24.18 -0.34
CA ASN A 174 39.95 -24.65 -1.48
C ASN A 174 39.27 -23.47 -2.22
N LYS A 175 39.61 -23.27 -3.50
CA LYS A 175 39.07 -22.20 -4.36
C LYS A 175 37.56 -22.25 -4.48
N ALA A 176 36.97 -23.43 -4.69
CA ALA A 176 35.53 -23.57 -4.89
C ALA A 176 34.76 -23.21 -3.62
N LEU A 177 35.24 -23.65 -2.45
CA LEU A 177 34.64 -23.31 -1.15
C LEU A 177 34.72 -21.81 -0.85
N THR A 178 35.83 -21.15 -1.19
CA THR A 178 35.96 -19.69 -1.05
C THR A 178 34.93 -18.94 -1.90
N ILE A 179 34.79 -19.31 -3.17
CA ILE A 179 33.82 -18.67 -4.08
C ILE A 179 32.38 -18.93 -3.59
N LEU A 180 32.05 -20.17 -3.22
CA LEU A 180 30.72 -20.53 -2.72
C LEU A 180 30.36 -19.75 -1.46
N PHE A 181 31.28 -19.65 -0.49
CA PHE A 181 31.08 -18.88 0.74
C PHE A 181 30.85 -17.40 0.47
N LEU A 182 31.67 -16.78 -0.38
CA LEU A 182 31.57 -15.36 -0.70
C LEU A 182 30.30 -15.03 -1.48
N LEU A 183 29.92 -15.86 -2.47
CA LEU A 183 28.64 -15.70 -3.18
C LEU A 183 27.46 -15.92 -2.23
N GLY A 184 27.54 -16.90 -1.34
CA GLY A 184 26.55 -17.13 -0.29
C GLY A 184 26.39 -15.92 0.63
N TYR A 185 27.49 -15.26 1.03
CA TYR A 185 27.46 -14.03 1.82
C TYR A 185 26.81 -12.86 1.07
N VAL A 186 27.19 -12.65 -0.20
CA VAL A 186 26.59 -11.59 -1.04
C VAL A 186 25.09 -11.83 -1.20
N PHE A 187 24.68 -13.07 -1.47
CA PHE A 187 23.27 -13.46 -1.58
C PHE A 187 22.51 -13.24 -0.27
N LEU A 188 23.04 -13.72 0.86
CA LEU A 188 22.44 -13.54 2.18
C LEU A 188 22.26 -12.06 2.52
N THR A 189 23.24 -11.23 2.16
CA THR A 189 23.18 -9.78 2.40
C THR A 189 22.08 -9.12 1.58
N ILE A 190 22.05 -9.36 0.26
CA ILE A 190 21.08 -8.73 -0.66
C ILE A 190 19.63 -9.12 -0.35
N PHE A 191 19.40 -10.36 0.11
CA PHE A 191 18.04 -10.88 0.28
C PHE A 191 17.52 -10.92 1.72
N TYR A 192 18.38 -10.93 2.75
CA TYR A 192 17.95 -11.13 4.14
C TYR A 192 18.53 -10.15 5.16
N LEU A 193 19.80 -9.75 5.05
CA LEU A 193 20.47 -8.93 6.08
C LEU A 193 20.39 -7.42 5.82
N ASN A 194 20.22 -7.00 4.57
CA ASN A 194 20.27 -5.60 4.19
C ASN A 194 19.28 -4.71 4.95
N GLU A 195 18.05 -5.16 5.23
CA GLU A 195 17.04 -4.33 5.91
C GLU A 195 17.15 -4.35 7.45
N ARG A 196 18.03 -5.19 8.04
CA ARG A 196 18.18 -5.28 9.50
C ARG A 196 18.98 -4.11 10.07
N GLU A 197 18.63 -3.70 11.30
CA GLU A 197 19.31 -2.62 12.05
C GLU A 197 19.54 -1.34 11.22
N ARG A 198 18.52 -0.87 10.48
CA ARG A 198 18.58 0.30 9.58
C ARG A 198 19.71 0.22 8.54
N GLY A 199 20.02 -0.97 8.06
CA GLY A 199 21.05 -1.16 7.02
C GLY A 199 22.47 -1.28 7.56
N LEU A 200 22.67 -1.56 8.85
CA LEU A 200 24.02 -1.76 9.41
C LEU A 200 24.80 -2.86 8.68
N TYR A 201 24.13 -3.95 8.28
CA TYR A 201 24.72 -5.08 7.55
C TYR A 201 24.76 -4.90 6.03
N ASP A 202 24.32 -3.75 5.51
CA ASP A 202 24.26 -3.48 4.09
C ASP A 202 25.55 -2.83 3.57
N PHE A 203 26.51 -3.65 3.18
CA PHE A 203 27.78 -3.16 2.63
C PHE A 203 27.63 -2.42 1.30
N LEU A 204 26.59 -2.72 0.49
CA LEU A 204 26.29 -2.00 -0.76
C LEU A 204 25.59 -0.65 -0.46
N GLY A 205 24.96 -0.54 0.71
CA GLY A 205 24.04 0.53 1.12
C GLY A 205 22.98 0.83 0.08
N SER A 206 22.25 -0.24 -0.23
CA SER A 206 20.94 -0.26 -0.87
C SER A 206 19.79 0.23 0.03
N THR A 207 19.99 0.23 1.35
CA THR A 207 18.95 0.50 2.36
C THR A 207 19.15 1.79 3.15
N ILE A 208 20.30 2.45 3.00
CA ILE A 208 20.55 3.78 3.57
C ILE A 208 19.98 4.88 2.66
N PRO A 209 19.73 6.10 3.17
CA PRO A 209 19.31 7.21 2.33
C PRO A 209 20.29 7.43 1.17
N ASN A 210 19.76 7.39 -0.04
CA ASN A 210 20.52 7.45 -1.28
C ASN A 210 20.02 8.53 -2.23
N THR A 211 18.85 9.16 -2.00
CA THR A 211 18.31 10.20 -2.87
C THR A 211 18.80 11.57 -2.42
N PHE A 212 19.16 12.42 -3.38
CA PHE A 212 19.50 13.82 -3.16
C PHE A 212 18.26 14.68 -3.44
N SER A 213 17.90 15.55 -2.49
CA SER A 213 16.86 16.57 -2.66
C SER A 213 17.49 17.87 -3.14
N ASP A 214 16.94 18.50 -4.16
CA ASP A 214 17.40 19.81 -4.64
C ASP A 214 16.97 20.92 -3.65
N LEU A 215 15.89 20.70 -2.87
CA LEU A 215 15.45 21.59 -1.79
C LEU A 215 16.31 21.54 -0.51
N THR A 216 16.71 20.34 -0.05
CA THR A 216 17.31 20.15 1.29
C THR A 216 18.62 19.36 1.31
N GLY A 217 19.07 18.89 0.15
CA GLY A 217 20.29 18.08 0.01
C GLY A 217 20.15 16.65 0.55
N TYR A 218 21.24 16.11 1.11
CA TYR A 218 21.28 14.75 1.66
C TYR A 218 20.69 14.67 3.07
N PRO A 219 19.69 13.80 3.30
CA PRO A 219 19.15 13.59 4.64
C PRO A 219 20.10 12.73 5.49
N ASN A 220 20.48 13.26 6.66
CA ASN A 220 21.33 12.58 7.65
C ASN A 220 22.66 12.04 7.06
N LEU A 221 23.39 12.91 6.36
CA LEU A 221 24.68 12.60 5.75
C LEU A 221 25.69 12.01 6.76
N GLY A 222 25.68 12.46 8.00
CA GLY A 222 26.59 11.97 9.05
C GLY A 222 26.47 10.46 9.29
N SER A 223 25.24 9.96 9.43
CA SER A 223 24.99 8.52 9.64
C SER A 223 25.37 7.68 8.40
N VAL A 224 25.12 8.21 7.21
CA VAL A 224 25.54 7.59 5.93
C VAL A 224 27.05 7.47 5.88
N LEU A 225 27.78 8.56 6.10
CA LEU A 225 29.25 8.56 6.07
C LEU A 225 29.85 7.64 7.14
N LEU A 226 29.27 7.61 8.35
CA LEU A 226 29.71 6.72 9.42
C LEU A 226 29.53 5.24 9.04
N GLN A 227 28.39 4.88 8.42
CA GLN A 227 28.12 3.53 7.94
C GLN A 227 29.09 3.13 6.82
N ARG A 228 29.42 4.07 5.93
CA ARG A 228 30.45 3.88 4.90
C ARG A 228 31.86 3.72 5.48
N LEU A 229 32.17 4.44 6.54
CA LEU A 229 33.44 4.30 7.25
C LEU A 229 33.58 2.93 7.94
N VAL A 230 32.49 2.36 8.49
CA VAL A 230 32.46 0.99 9.06
C VAL A 230 32.96 -0.02 8.03
N TRP A 231 32.38 -0.02 6.83
CA TRP A 231 32.73 -0.99 5.79
C TRP A 231 34.13 -0.76 5.21
N LEU A 232 34.51 0.51 4.98
CA LEU A 232 35.84 0.83 4.47
C LEU A 232 36.94 0.40 5.46
N SER A 233 36.78 0.73 6.75
CA SER A 233 37.73 0.37 7.80
C SER A 233 37.80 -1.15 8.01
N LEU A 234 36.65 -1.84 8.00
CA LEU A 234 36.62 -3.31 8.05
C LEU A 234 37.36 -3.94 6.88
N GLY A 235 37.11 -3.45 5.66
CA GLY A 235 37.82 -3.88 4.46
C GLY A 235 39.33 -3.71 4.57
N MET A 236 39.79 -2.52 5.00
CA MET A 236 41.22 -2.25 5.22
C MET A 236 41.84 -3.17 6.29
N GLY A 237 41.12 -3.44 7.37
CA GLY A 237 41.54 -4.39 8.42
C GLY A 237 41.69 -5.82 7.87
N LEU A 238 40.73 -6.29 7.08
CA LEU A 238 40.77 -7.63 6.45
C LEU A 238 41.91 -7.76 5.43
N ILE A 239 42.16 -6.71 4.63
CA ILE A 239 43.36 -6.64 3.76
C ILE A 239 44.62 -6.74 4.62
N GLY A 240 44.69 -5.99 5.72
CA GLY A 240 45.80 -6.05 6.67
C GLY A 240 46.03 -7.45 7.24
N TYR A 241 44.98 -8.16 7.66
CA TYR A 241 45.12 -9.55 8.12
C TYR A 241 45.61 -10.49 7.01
N SER A 242 45.19 -10.29 5.76
CA SER A 242 45.70 -11.09 4.63
C SER A 242 47.23 -10.95 4.46
N VAL A 243 47.81 -9.76 4.71
CA VAL A 243 49.27 -9.55 4.73
C VAL A 243 49.96 -10.49 5.72
N THR A 244 49.35 -10.63 6.89
CA THR A 244 49.94 -11.36 8.02
C THR A 244 49.79 -12.87 7.92
N LEU A 245 48.77 -13.33 7.19
CA LEU A 245 48.49 -14.76 6.94
C LEU A 245 49.27 -15.32 5.75
N LEU A 246 49.89 -14.46 4.93
CA LEU A 246 50.78 -14.89 3.85
C LEU A 246 52.04 -15.58 4.43
N ARG A 247 52.18 -16.87 4.09
CA ARG A 247 53.33 -17.70 4.46
C ARG A 247 54.49 -17.45 3.49
N ARG A 248 55.23 -16.35 3.70
CA ARG A 248 56.48 -16.02 2.99
C ARG A 248 57.57 -15.67 4.00
N ILE A 249 58.82 -16.02 3.71
CA ILE A 249 59.98 -15.70 4.57
C ILE A 249 60.06 -14.18 4.76
N PRO A 250 60.08 -13.66 6.01
CA PRO A 250 60.00 -12.23 6.27
C PRO A 250 61.32 -11.50 5.92
N ASN A 251 61.27 -10.49 5.04
CA ASN A 251 62.44 -9.65 4.71
C ASN A 251 63.03 -8.88 5.92
N ARG A 252 62.24 -8.66 6.98
CA ARG A 252 62.68 -8.08 8.27
C ARG A 252 61.90 -8.71 9.42
N PRO A 253 62.52 -9.46 10.35
CA PRO A 253 61.85 -9.97 11.55
C PRO A 253 61.37 -8.81 12.44
N GLY A 254 60.22 -8.96 13.11
CA GLY A 254 59.64 -7.95 14.04
C GLY A 254 58.54 -7.03 13.50
N ARG A 255 58.48 -6.76 12.18
CA ARG A 255 57.43 -5.88 11.59
C ARG A 255 56.05 -6.51 11.46
N ARG A 256 55.94 -7.82 11.66
CA ARG A 256 54.66 -8.56 11.60
C ARG A 256 53.70 -8.15 12.72
N LEU A 257 54.23 -7.90 13.93
CA LEU A 257 53.44 -7.46 15.08
C LEU A 257 52.82 -6.07 14.85
N ILE A 258 53.59 -5.13 14.28
CA ILE A 258 53.11 -3.79 13.92
C ILE A 258 52.00 -3.86 12.85
N GLN A 259 52.13 -4.75 11.86
CA GLN A 259 51.12 -4.95 10.82
C GLN A 259 49.84 -5.57 11.37
N HIS A 260 49.94 -6.57 12.26
CA HIS A 260 48.80 -7.09 12.99
C HIS A 260 48.12 -6.02 13.85
N GLY A 261 48.91 -5.21 14.57
CA GLY A 261 48.39 -4.11 15.39
C GLY A 261 47.62 -3.08 14.57
N LEU A 262 48.16 -2.65 13.42
CA LEU A 262 47.47 -1.72 12.51
C LEU A 262 46.18 -2.32 11.92
N SER A 263 46.20 -3.61 11.55
CA SER A 263 45.01 -4.31 11.04
C SER A 263 43.91 -4.39 12.10
N THR A 264 44.31 -4.69 13.34
CA THR A 264 43.41 -4.76 14.50
C THR A 264 42.84 -3.38 14.84
N LEU A 265 43.64 -2.31 14.72
CA LEU A 265 43.17 -0.94 14.89
C LEU A 265 42.05 -0.57 13.90
N PHE A 266 42.19 -0.93 12.62
CA PHE A 266 41.13 -0.66 11.63
C PHE A 266 39.85 -1.43 11.92
N VAL A 267 39.95 -2.69 12.36
CA VAL A 267 38.78 -3.45 12.81
C VAL A 267 38.17 -2.82 14.07
N PHE A 268 38.99 -2.37 15.02
CA PHE A 268 38.51 -1.66 16.20
C PHE A 268 37.75 -0.38 15.84
N VAL A 269 38.28 0.44 14.93
CA VAL A 269 37.58 1.63 14.41
C VAL A 269 36.24 1.25 13.78
N SER A 270 36.21 0.20 12.97
CA SER A 270 34.97 -0.31 12.36
C SER A 270 33.93 -0.70 13.42
N VAL A 271 34.36 -1.44 14.44
CA VAL A 271 33.52 -1.88 15.56
C VAL A 271 33.00 -0.69 16.36
N VAL A 272 33.85 0.29 16.69
CA VAL A 272 33.45 1.52 17.40
C VAL A 272 32.44 2.33 16.58
N CYS A 273 32.68 2.53 15.28
CA CYS A 273 31.73 3.23 14.40
C CYS A 273 30.39 2.47 14.28
N GLY A 274 30.45 1.14 14.21
CA GLY A 274 29.26 0.28 14.19
C GLY A 274 28.46 0.37 15.50
N PHE A 275 29.15 0.38 16.64
CA PHE A 275 28.51 0.59 17.95
C PHE A 275 27.92 1.99 18.08
N MET A 276 28.58 3.03 17.57
CA MET A 276 28.01 4.39 17.56
C MET A 276 26.71 4.46 16.76
N LEU A 277 26.64 3.81 15.59
CA LEU A 277 25.40 3.72 14.80
C LEU A 277 24.31 2.92 15.51
N TYR A 278 24.67 1.75 16.06
CA TYR A 278 23.73 0.92 16.80
C TYR A 278 23.15 1.66 18.01
N PHE A 279 24.00 2.33 18.79
CA PHE A 279 23.59 3.07 19.97
C PHE A 279 22.77 4.31 19.62
N SER A 280 23.12 5.03 18.56
CA SER A 280 22.30 6.14 18.04
C SER A 280 20.89 5.68 17.67
N ASN A 281 20.79 4.55 16.96
CA ASN A 281 19.49 3.95 16.62
C ASN A 281 18.72 3.50 17.86
N TYR A 282 19.40 2.86 18.81
CA TYR A 282 18.82 2.40 20.07
C TYR A 282 18.29 3.57 20.92
N GLN A 283 19.07 4.63 21.09
CA GLN A 283 18.67 5.84 21.80
C GLN A 283 17.42 6.48 21.19
N GLU A 284 17.31 6.49 19.85
CA GLU A 284 16.11 7.00 19.19
C GLU A 284 14.86 6.16 19.52
N ARG A 285 14.99 4.82 19.61
CA ARG A 285 13.88 3.94 20.02
C ARG A 285 13.47 4.19 21.48
N GLU A 286 14.45 4.26 22.36
CA GLU A 286 14.23 4.51 23.79
C GLU A 286 13.57 5.87 24.01
N ARG A 287 14.03 6.91 23.30
CA ARG A 287 13.43 8.25 23.35
C ARG A 287 11.97 8.24 22.90
N ARG A 288 11.65 7.54 21.81
CA ARG A 288 10.26 7.37 21.36
C ARG A 288 9.41 6.61 22.37
N SER A 289 9.95 5.56 22.99
CA SER A 289 9.29 4.81 24.06
C SER A 289 9.01 5.68 25.28
N ALA A 290 9.95 6.55 25.66
CA ALA A 290 9.77 7.51 26.75
C ALA A 290 8.66 8.52 26.43
N TYR A 291 8.60 9.03 25.19
CA TYR A 291 7.53 9.93 24.75
C TYR A 291 6.16 9.25 24.76
N ARG A 292 6.06 7.99 24.30
CA ARG A 292 4.83 7.19 24.42
C ARG A 292 4.37 7.09 25.88
N SER A 293 5.31 6.76 26.77
CA SER A 293 5.05 6.64 28.21
C SER A 293 4.55 7.95 28.84
N SER A 294 5.08 9.11 28.41
CA SER A 294 4.59 10.42 28.88
C SER A 294 3.14 10.67 28.44
N TYR A 295 2.75 10.34 27.21
CA TYR A 295 1.34 10.45 26.81
C TYR A 295 0.41 9.55 27.63
N ASP A 296 0.82 8.31 27.89
CA ASP A 296 0.00 7.37 28.67
C ASP A 296 -0.23 7.83 30.12
N ARG A 297 0.76 8.49 30.74
CA ARG A 297 0.66 9.03 32.11
C ARG A 297 -0.37 10.15 32.22
N TYR A 298 -0.42 11.07 31.25
CA TYR A 298 -1.32 12.25 31.29
C TYR A 298 -2.59 12.07 30.46
N HIS A 299 -2.91 10.84 30.05
CA HIS A 299 -4.07 10.59 29.19
C HIS A 299 -5.41 10.87 29.89
N ALA A 300 -5.57 10.42 31.13
CA ALA A 300 -6.86 10.33 31.85
C ALA A 300 -7.36 11.66 32.47
N GLY A 301 -6.59 12.74 32.40
CA GLY A 301 -6.97 14.04 32.96
C GLY A 301 -7.91 14.84 32.06
N ASP A 302 -8.79 15.64 32.66
CA ASP A 302 -9.62 16.59 31.94
C ASP A 302 -8.75 17.69 31.30
N LYS A 303 -8.87 17.84 29.98
CA LYS A 303 -8.10 18.82 29.21
C LYS A 303 -8.96 20.04 28.95
N LEU A 304 -8.34 21.22 29.01
CA LEU A 304 -8.98 22.46 28.59
C LEU A 304 -9.02 22.54 27.06
N THR A 305 -10.06 23.15 26.51
CA THR A 305 -10.21 23.37 25.07
C THR A 305 -9.46 24.64 24.66
N LEU A 306 -8.65 24.55 23.60
CA LEU A 306 -7.99 25.72 23.02
C LEU A 306 -9.00 26.53 22.21
N ASP A 307 -9.22 27.79 22.58
CA ASP A 307 -10.16 28.70 21.92
C ASP A 307 -9.45 29.61 20.90
N ARG A 308 -8.34 30.24 21.31
CA ARG A 308 -7.55 31.14 20.47
C ARG A 308 -6.06 31.03 20.77
N GLU A 309 -5.23 31.13 19.74
CA GLU A 309 -3.78 31.18 19.88
C GLU A 309 -3.15 32.26 18.98
N THR A 310 -2.22 33.03 19.52
CA THR A 310 -1.40 33.97 18.74
C THR A 310 0.06 33.58 18.86
N ILE A 311 0.70 33.29 17.73
CA ILE A 311 2.04 32.72 17.64
C ILE A 311 2.94 33.75 16.95
N THR A 312 3.99 34.18 17.62
CA THR A 312 5.04 35.01 17.02
C THR A 312 6.28 34.15 16.84
N TYR A 313 6.62 33.87 15.59
CA TYR A 313 7.69 32.98 15.16
C TYR A 313 8.90 33.77 14.64
N ARG A 314 10.08 33.37 15.12
CA ARG A 314 11.38 33.75 14.61
C ARG A 314 12.24 32.50 14.44
N GLN A 315 13.15 32.52 13.47
CA GLN A 315 14.10 31.44 13.25
C GLN A 315 15.53 31.95 13.38
N GLU A 316 16.38 31.18 14.06
CA GLU A 316 17.81 31.42 14.16
C GLU A 316 18.57 30.16 13.76
N GLY A 317 19.18 30.16 12.58
CA GLY A 317 19.87 28.98 12.05
C GLY A 317 18.92 27.80 11.84
N ASP A 318 19.17 26.70 12.55
CA ASP A 318 18.37 25.47 12.59
C ASP A 318 17.42 25.39 13.80
N GLY A 319 17.39 26.42 14.65
CA GLY A 319 16.50 26.56 15.79
C GLY A 319 15.37 27.56 15.56
N ILE A 320 14.35 27.46 16.41
CA ILE A 320 13.20 28.37 16.42
C ILE A 320 13.11 29.09 17.76
N GLU A 321 12.63 30.33 17.74
CA GLU A 321 12.26 31.13 18.90
C GLU A 321 10.81 31.57 18.72
N VAL A 322 9.96 31.21 19.69
CA VAL A 322 8.51 31.43 19.56
C VAL A 322 7.93 31.98 20.85
N ARG A 323 7.00 32.93 20.69
CA ARG A 323 6.15 33.44 21.74
C ARG A 323 4.69 33.14 21.40
N ALA A 324 4.04 32.34 22.24
CA ALA A 324 2.66 31.91 22.06
C ALA A 324 1.76 32.50 23.14
N PHE A 325 0.63 33.07 22.75
CA PHE A 325 -0.43 33.53 23.64
C PHE A 325 -1.66 32.65 23.46
N LEU A 326 -2.08 31.94 24.50
CA LEU A 326 -3.16 30.96 24.46
C LEU A 326 -4.34 31.44 25.30
N LYS A 327 -5.55 31.22 24.77
CA LYS A 327 -6.80 31.27 25.53
C LYS A 327 -7.40 29.88 25.61
N LEU A 328 -7.42 29.33 26.81
CA LEU A 328 -7.97 28.01 27.13
C LEU A 328 -9.32 28.18 27.82
N VAL A 329 -10.28 27.30 27.55
CA VAL A 329 -11.62 27.34 28.15
C VAL A 329 -11.95 25.99 28.77
N ASN A 330 -12.55 26.00 29.96
CA ASN A 330 -13.07 24.78 30.58
C ASN A 330 -14.51 24.53 30.10
N LEU A 331 -14.68 23.55 29.21
CA LEU A 331 -16.00 23.13 28.72
C LEU A 331 -16.62 21.99 29.55
N HIS A 332 -15.93 21.51 30.58
CA HIS A 332 -16.45 20.48 31.47
C HIS A 332 -17.39 21.08 32.52
N ASP A 333 -18.34 20.28 33.01
CA ASP A 333 -19.24 20.66 34.11
C ASP A 333 -18.57 20.62 35.50
N ARG A 334 -17.25 20.40 35.55
CA ARG A 334 -16.44 20.27 36.78
C ARG A 334 -15.15 21.08 36.71
N GLU A 335 -14.61 21.43 37.87
CA GLU A 335 -13.35 22.18 37.98
C GLU A 335 -12.17 21.32 37.50
N VAL A 336 -11.33 21.89 36.62
CA VAL A 336 -10.08 21.27 36.19
C VAL A 336 -8.96 21.72 37.13
N HIS A 337 -8.31 20.76 37.79
CA HIS A 337 -7.33 21.05 38.86
C HIS A 337 -5.87 21.24 38.37
N SER A 338 -5.53 20.71 37.20
CA SER A 338 -4.23 20.94 36.56
C SER A 338 -4.41 21.09 35.04
N VAL A 339 -3.69 22.05 34.47
CA VAL A 339 -3.74 22.35 33.05
C VAL A 339 -2.57 21.65 32.36
N VAL A 340 -2.89 20.85 31.36
CA VAL A 340 -1.89 20.10 30.58
C VAL A 340 -1.77 20.70 29.18
N LEU A 341 -0.54 21.02 28.79
CA LEU A 341 -0.18 21.44 27.44
C LEU A 341 0.87 20.49 26.85
N TYR A 342 0.92 20.40 25.53
CA TYR A 342 1.87 19.59 24.79
C TYR A 342 2.69 20.48 23.87
N LEU A 343 4.01 20.39 23.99
CA LEU A 343 4.99 21.16 23.23
C LEU A 343 6.18 20.25 22.91
N ASN A 344 6.79 20.39 21.73
CA ASN A 344 7.91 19.55 21.30
C ASN A 344 9.02 19.46 22.38
N PRO A 345 9.51 18.26 22.71
CA PRO A 345 10.49 18.08 23.79
C PRO A 345 11.87 18.72 23.50
N GLY A 346 12.20 18.97 22.23
CA GLY A 346 13.39 19.71 21.83
C GLY A 346 13.30 21.24 22.04
N LEU A 347 12.13 21.76 22.41
CA LEU A 347 11.91 23.17 22.71
C LEU A 347 11.90 23.41 24.22
N GLU A 348 12.80 24.28 24.67
CA GLU A 348 12.97 24.66 26.06
C GLU A 348 12.07 25.86 26.40
N VAL A 349 11.23 25.72 27.43
CA VAL A 349 10.35 26.80 27.89
C VAL A 349 11.16 27.78 28.73
N LYS A 350 11.35 28.99 28.21
CA LYS A 350 12.09 30.06 28.88
C LYS A 350 11.23 30.79 29.91
N ARG A 351 9.95 30.99 29.61
CA ARG A 351 9.03 31.74 30.48
C ARG A 351 7.59 31.30 30.26
N LEU A 352 6.83 31.18 31.35
CA LEU A 352 5.40 30.88 31.37
C LEU A 352 4.68 31.88 32.28
N THR A 353 3.72 32.63 31.75
CA THR A 353 3.06 33.71 32.50
C THR A 353 1.54 33.69 32.34
N LYS A 354 0.84 34.14 33.40
CA LYS A 354 -0.59 34.45 33.45
C LYS A 354 -0.72 35.95 33.76
N GLY A 355 -1.00 36.76 32.75
CA GLY A 355 -0.92 38.22 32.86
C GLY A 355 0.53 38.67 33.16
N SER A 356 0.75 39.31 34.31
CA SER A 356 2.09 39.70 34.78
C SER A 356 2.74 38.69 35.74
N GLN A 357 2.03 37.63 36.13
CA GLN A 357 2.50 36.63 37.08
C GLN A 357 3.21 35.48 36.35
N GLU A 358 4.41 35.12 36.79
CA GLU A 358 5.12 33.94 36.31
C GLU A 358 4.64 32.68 37.05
N LEU A 359 4.41 31.60 36.30
CA LEU A 359 3.88 30.34 36.83
C LEU A 359 4.96 29.25 36.83
N SER A 360 4.93 28.40 37.85
CA SER A 360 5.72 27.16 37.85
C SER A 360 5.03 26.07 37.04
N TYR A 361 5.83 25.22 36.40
CA TYR A 361 5.35 24.09 35.60
C TYR A 361 6.22 22.86 35.84
N LEU A 362 5.64 21.69 35.59
CA LEU A 362 6.36 20.42 35.52
C LEU A 362 6.46 20.00 34.05
N ARG A 363 7.68 19.66 33.61
CA ARG A 363 7.95 19.19 32.25
C ARG A 363 8.24 17.70 32.28
N ASP A 364 7.43 16.92 31.57
CA ASP A 364 7.66 15.50 31.32
C ASP A 364 7.72 15.28 29.80
N ASN A 365 8.94 15.35 29.26
CA ASN A 365 9.21 15.31 27.82
C ASN A 365 8.35 16.33 27.06
N GLN A 366 7.39 15.88 26.25
CA GLN A 366 6.51 16.72 25.46
C GLN A 366 5.35 17.33 26.27
N VAL A 367 5.14 16.93 27.53
CA VAL A 367 4.01 17.36 28.38
C VAL A 367 4.44 18.47 29.33
N ILE A 368 3.63 19.52 29.44
CA ILE A 368 3.76 20.62 30.42
C ILE A 368 2.54 20.57 31.32
N GLU A 369 2.73 20.28 32.61
CA GLU A 369 1.67 20.36 33.61
C GLU A 369 1.80 21.67 34.40
N ILE A 370 0.70 22.41 34.49
CA ILE A 370 0.60 23.69 35.19
C ILE A 370 -0.44 23.51 36.31
N LYS A 371 -0.05 23.79 37.56
CA LYS A 371 -0.91 23.61 38.74
C LYS A 371 -1.87 24.78 38.95
N GLU A 372 -2.69 25.05 37.95
CA GLU A 372 -3.75 26.07 37.96
C GLU A 372 -5.13 25.41 37.96
N ARG A 373 -6.07 26.02 38.69
CA ARG A 373 -7.46 25.57 38.75
C ARG A 373 -8.34 26.46 37.89
N VAL A 374 -9.24 25.84 37.12
CA VAL A 374 -10.17 26.56 36.23
C VAL A 374 -11.59 26.05 36.44
N ALA A 375 -12.49 26.94 36.85
CA ALA A 375 -13.89 26.63 37.09
C ALA A 375 -14.64 26.27 35.78
N PRO A 376 -15.77 25.53 35.85
CA PRO A 376 -16.62 25.25 34.70
C PRO A 376 -17.01 26.52 33.94
N GLY A 377 -16.83 26.54 32.62
CA GLY A 377 -17.14 27.68 31.76
C GLY A 377 -16.15 28.85 31.81
N ASP A 378 -15.17 28.83 32.72
CA ASP A 378 -14.17 29.90 32.84
C ASP A 378 -13.01 29.73 31.83
N SER A 379 -12.22 30.79 31.64
CA SER A 379 -11.11 30.83 30.70
C SER A 379 -9.78 31.20 31.35
N LEU A 380 -8.70 30.59 30.85
CA LEU A 380 -7.33 30.82 31.29
C LEU A 380 -6.51 31.41 30.13
N LEU A 381 -5.86 32.55 30.40
CA LEU A 381 -4.94 33.20 29.47
C LEU A 381 -3.49 32.92 29.88
N LEU A 382 -2.71 32.34 28.96
CA LEU A 382 -1.31 32.00 29.17
C LEU A 382 -0.44 32.64 28.07
N ALA A 383 0.77 33.05 28.45
CA ALA A 383 1.82 33.39 27.51
C ALA A 383 3.06 32.52 27.76
N LEU A 384 3.48 31.79 26.74
CA LEU A 384 4.68 30.95 26.73
C LEU A 384 5.73 31.55 25.81
N GLU A 385 6.98 31.54 26.26
CA GLU A 385 8.16 31.82 25.45
C GLU A 385 9.08 30.61 25.50
N TYR A 386 9.47 30.13 24.33
CA TYR A 386 10.29 28.93 24.20
C TYR A 386 11.19 28.98 22.97
N ALA A 387 12.30 28.26 23.03
CA ALA A 387 13.27 28.20 21.94
C ALA A 387 14.00 26.86 21.91
N GLY A 388 14.53 26.48 20.75
CA GLY A 388 15.33 25.26 20.59
C GLY A 388 15.25 24.66 19.21
N GLN A 389 15.69 23.41 19.08
CA GLN A 389 15.61 22.62 17.84
C GLN A 389 14.45 21.63 17.94
N ILE A 390 13.73 21.45 16.83
CA ILE A 390 12.62 20.50 16.78
C ILE A 390 13.14 19.06 16.86
N ASP A 391 12.70 18.32 17.86
CA ASP A 391 12.92 16.88 17.92
C ASP A 391 11.84 16.14 17.11
N GLY A 392 12.21 15.67 15.92
CA GLY A 392 11.32 14.92 15.04
C GLY A 392 10.92 13.53 15.57
N SER A 393 11.56 13.01 16.63
CA SER A 393 11.18 11.70 17.19
C SER A 393 9.84 11.72 17.93
N VAL A 394 9.28 12.89 18.24
CA VAL A 394 7.94 12.99 18.86
C VAL A 394 6.80 12.73 17.88
N CYS A 395 7.05 12.79 16.57
CA CYS A 395 6.01 12.59 15.55
C CYS A 395 5.63 11.10 15.41
N TYR A 396 4.35 10.84 15.12
CA TYR A 396 3.83 9.51 14.77
C TYR A 396 4.18 8.42 15.78
N LEU A 397 3.95 8.68 17.08
CA LEU A 397 4.24 7.71 18.15
C LEU A 397 3.30 6.49 18.11
N ASP A 398 2.16 6.62 17.45
CA ASP A 398 1.15 5.58 17.17
C ASP A 398 1.55 4.64 16.01
N VAL A 399 2.52 5.02 15.19
CA VAL A 399 3.01 4.18 14.07
C VAL A 399 4.14 3.25 14.55
N ASP A 400 4.09 1.98 14.11
CA ASP A 400 5.10 0.97 14.42
C ASP A 400 6.50 1.43 13.95
N ASP A 401 7.47 1.27 14.85
CA ASP A 401 8.87 1.66 14.66
C ASP A 401 9.52 1.00 13.42
N LYS A 402 9.04 -0.17 12.98
CA LYS A 402 9.44 -0.81 11.71
C LYS A 402 9.23 0.13 10.52
N TYR A 403 8.08 0.80 10.45
CA TYR A 403 7.77 1.73 9.35
C TYR A 403 8.48 3.08 9.54
N ILE A 404 8.71 3.51 10.78
CA ILE A 404 9.42 4.75 11.10
C ILE A 404 10.90 4.67 10.69
N PHE A 405 11.51 3.50 10.88
CA PHE A 405 12.93 3.26 10.61
C PHE A 405 13.24 2.78 9.20
N ASP A 406 12.20 2.53 8.40
CA ASP A 406 12.35 2.33 6.98
C ASP A 406 12.72 3.64 6.27
N THR A 407 13.76 3.61 5.44
CA THR A 407 14.26 4.75 4.67
C THR A 407 13.45 5.04 3.39
N ARG A 408 12.45 4.21 3.06
CA ARG A 408 11.50 4.44 1.94
C ARG A 408 10.47 5.51 2.29
N THR A 409 10.31 6.48 1.41
CA THR A 409 9.18 7.44 1.45
C THR A 409 8.18 7.11 0.35
N THR A 410 8.23 7.82 -0.78
CA THR A 410 7.37 7.67 -1.96
C THR A 410 8.22 7.41 -3.21
N GLY A 411 7.67 6.71 -4.21
CA GLY A 411 8.36 6.41 -5.46
C GLY A 411 8.80 4.95 -5.61
N SER A 412 10.01 4.70 -6.11
CA SER A 412 10.54 3.35 -6.29
C SER A 412 11.25 2.84 -5.04
N SER A 413 11.07 1.55 -4.73
CA SER A 413 11.72 0.86 -3.60
C SER A 413 13.26 0.88 -3.63
N ILE A 414 13.88 1.20 -4.78
CA ILE A 414 15.33 1.36 -4.92
C ILE A 414 15.80 2.72 -4.36
N PHE A 415 15.02 3.77 -4.59
CA PHE A 415 15.40 5.13 -4.20
C PHE A 415 14.88 5.40 -2.78
N ARG A 416 15.82 5.63 -1.88
CA ARG A 416 15.58 5.82 -0.45
C ARG A 416 15.85 7.29 -0.12
N SER A 417 14.80 8.10 -0.04
CA SER A 417 14.96 9.51 0.36
C SER A 417 15.23 9.70 1.83
N GLY A 418 15.11 8.67 2.68
CA GLY A 418 15.16 8.85 4.12
C GLY A 418 13.95 9.63 4.63
N LYS A 419 13.69 9.58 5.94
CA LYS A 419 12.51 10.18 6.55
C LYS A 419 12.88 11.36 7.44
N ARG A 420 12.18 12.47 7.25
CA ARG A 420 12.16 13.64 8.13
C ARG A 420 10.72 14.05 8.35
N TYR A 421 10.36 14.28 9.61
CA TYR A 421 8.99 14.63 10.02
C TYR A 421 8.82 16.12 10.31
N ALA A 422 9.94 16.83 10.51
CA ALA A 422 10.03 18.28 10.59
C ALA A 422 11.34 18.72 9.96
N LEU A 423 11.34 19.88 9.30
CA LEU A 423 12.53 20.46 8.69
C LEU A 423 12.64 21.91 9.15
N VAL A 424 13.77 22.26 9.76
CA VAL A 424 14.16 23.64 10.06
C VAL A 424 15.58 23.78 9.57
N GLY A 425 15.80 24.69 8.63
CA GLY A 425 17.10 24.87 8.01
C GLY A 425 17.25 26.27 7.45
N LYS A 426 18.49 26.60 7.07
CA LYS A 426 18.82 27.93 6.56
C LYS A 426 18.01 28.29 5.32
N ASP A 427 17.76 27.35 4.41
CA ASP A 427 17.13 27.65 3.11
C ASP A 427 15.68 27.17 3.03
N TYR A 428 15.28 26.24 3.91
CA TYR A 428 13.97 25.61 3.87
C TYR A 428 13.47 25.25 5.28
N THR A 429 12.21 25.57 5.58
CA THR A 429 11.52 25.19 6.81
C THR A 429 10.14 24.63 6.47
N LEU A 430 9.79 23.50 7.08
CA LEU A 430 8.47 22.87 6.99
C LEU A 430 8.10 22.28 8.35
N LEU A 431 7.06 22.86 8.95
CA LEU A 431 6.52 22.50 10.25
C LEU A 431 5.02 22.25 10.12
N THR A 432 4.57 21.11 10.62
CA THR A 432 3.15 20.74 10.68
C THR A 432 2.71 20.60 12.15
N PRO A 433 1.40 20.64 12.47
CA PRO A 433 0.94 20.47 13.85
C PRO A 433 1.45 19.19 14.53
N GLU A 434 1.75 18.15 13.76
CA GLU A 434 2.26 16.86 14.27
C GLU A 434 3.58 16.97 15.03
N CYS A 435 4.44 17.95 14.69
CA CYS A 435 5.72 18.11 15.39
C CYS A 435 5.64 18.95 16.67
N LEU A 436 4.45 19.40 17.08
CA LEU A 436 4.24 20.19 18.31
C LEU A 436 5.13 21.45 18.37
N TRP A 437 5.33 22.13 17.25
CA TRP A 437 6.16 23.35 17.19
C TRP A 437 5.51 24.55 17.90
N TYR A 438 4.22 24.44 18.26
CA TYR A 438 3.49 25.32 19.16
C TYR A 438 2.71 24.52 20.22
N PRO A 439 2.42 25.13 21.38
CA PRO A 439 1.73 24.45 22.48
C PRO A 439 0.27 24.15 22.16
N VAL A 440 -0.14 22.89 22.32
CA VAL A 440 -1.54 22.45 22.15
C VAL A 440 -2.09 21.84 23.43
N SER A 441 -3.39 21.91 23.68
CA SER A 441 -4.00 21.33 24.90
C SER A 441 -4.42 19.87 24.76
N VAL A 442 -4.53 19.37 23.52
CA VAL A 442 -4.87 17.98 23.19
C VAL A 442 -3.76 17.42 22.31
N PRO A 443 -3.22 16.23 22.61
CA PRO A 443 -2.12 15.67 21.83
C PRO A 443 -2.62 15.21 20.45
N PRO A 444 -1.77 15.22 19.41
CA PRO A 444 -2.13 14.77 18.06
C PRO A 444 -2.54 13.28 17.95
N VAL A 445 -2.18 12.47 18.96
CA VAL A 445 -2.38 11.01 18.97
C VAL A 445 -2.90 10.54 20.33
N ASN A 446 -3.70 9.48 20.32
CA ASN A 446 -4.11 8.75 21.52
C ASN A 446 -3.63 7.29 21.40
N LEU A 447 -2.68 6.91 22.27
CA LEU A 447 -2.04 5.60 22.21
C LEU A 447 -2.87 4.45 22.81
N LYS A 448 -3.83 4.77 23.70
CA LYS A 448 -4.70 3.76 24.32
C LYS A 448 -5.86 3.39 23.41
N ASN A 449 -6.42 4.39 22.72
CA ASN A 449 -7.52 4.19 21.79
C ASN A 449 -7.34 5.11 20.58
N GLY A 450 -6.92 4.53 19.46
CA GLY A 450 -6.57 5.28 18.26
C GLY A 450 -7.69 6.18 17.73
N TYR A 451 -8.96 5.80 17.89
CA TYR A 451 -10.11 6.58 17.39
C TYR A 451 -10.61 7.65 18.36
N ASP A 452 -10.19 7.63 19.63
CA ASP A 452 -10.57 8.62 20.64
C ASP A 452 -9.63 9.84 20.58
N ILE A 453 -9.71 10.60 19.48
CA ILE A 453 -8.88 11.79 19.24
C ILE A 453 -9.76 13.04 19.28
N GLN A 454 -9.70 13.79 20.37
CA GLN A 454 -10.36 15.10 20.44
C GLN A 454 -9.71 16.12 19.49
N LYS A 455 -10.49 17.07 18.98
CA LYS A 455 -10.01 18.13 18.07
C LYS A 455 -10.44 19.50 18.55
N ASN A 456 -9.47 20.37 18.82
CA ASN A 456 -9.75 21.77 19.11
C ASN A 456 -9.87 22.55 17.80
N PHE A 457 -11.02 23.16 17.55
CA PHE A 457 -11.14 24.17 16.50
C PHE A 457 -10.84 25.54 17.10
N ALA A 458 -9.63 26.05 16.90
CA ALA A 458 -9.14 27.30 17.47
C ALA A 458 -8.97 28.39 16.41
N ASP A 459 -9.05 29.65 16.83
CA ASP A 459 -8.70 30.81 16.00
C ASP A 459 -7.19 31.08 16.14
N TYR A 460 -6.45 30.99 15.03
CA TYR A 460 -5.01 31.24 15.02
C TYR A 460 -4.64 32.56 14.35
N ARG A 461 -3.61 33.20 14.93
CA ARG A 461 -2.90 34.31 14.32
C ARG A 461 -1.41 34.04 14.36
N LEU A 462 -0.77 33.94 13.19
CA LEU A 462 0.65 33.65 13.07
C LEU A 462 1.41 34.89 12.56
N ASN A 463 2.36 35.37 13.35
CA ASN A 463 3.27 36.47 13.00
C ASN A 463 4.66 35.89 12.75
N VAL A 464 5.18 36.01 11.52
CA VAL A 464 6.51 35.53 11.13
C VAL A 464 7.43 36.73 10.93
N VAL A 465 8.51 36.79 11.70
CA VAL A 465 9.42 37.95 11.75
C VAL A 465 10.75 37.65 11.05
N GLY A 466 11.23 38.59 10.23
CA GLY A 466 12.64 38.63 9.78
C GLY A 466 13.03 37.57 8.75
N MET A 467 12.19 37.31 7.75
CA MET A 467 12.45 36.27 6.73
C MET A 467 13.00 36.80 5.39
N GLY A 468 13.20 38.10 5.26
CA GLY A 468 13.74 38.73 4.05
C GLY A 468 12.93 38.38 2.79
N ASP A 469 13.62 37.99 1.73
CA ASP A 469 13.01 37.69 0.42
C ASP A 469 12.38 36.30 0.29
N LYS A 470 12.41 35.49 1.36
CA LYS A 470 11.83 34.13 1.30
C LYS A 470 10.32 34.15 1.25
N THR A 471 9.75 33.18 0.54
CA THR A 471 8.31 32.98 0.51
C THR A 471 7.88 32.24 1.77
N VAL A 472 7.06 32.90 2.60
CA VAL A 472 6.41 32.31 3.79
C VAL A 472 4.99 31.92 3.43
N LEU A 473 4.60 30.69 3.75
CA LEU A 473 3.29 30.10 3.45
C LEU A 473 2.69 29.48 4.71
N SER A 474 1.44 29.85 4.99
CA SER A 474 0.60 29.32 6.06
C SER A 474 -0.88 29.49 5.70
N GLN A 475 -1.77 29.00 6.56
CA GLN A 475 -3.22 29.14 6.46
C GLN A 475 -3.67 30.59 6.65
N GLY A 476 -4.85 30.93 6.12
CA GLY A 476 -5.49 32.21 6.36
C GLY A 476 -5.04 33.34 5.43
N VAL A 477 -5.57 34.54 5.68
CA VAL A 477 -5.29 35.74 4.89
C VAL A 477 -3.91 36.28 5.27
N ARG A 478 -3.09 36.54 4.26
CA ARG A 478 -1.75 37.10 4.41
C ARG A 478 -1.80 38.63 4.40
N GLU A 479 -1.25 39.23 5.44
CA GLU A 479 -1.02 40.66 5.57
C GLU A 479 0.47 40.95 5.82
N THR A 480 0.97 42.07 5.31
CA THR A 480 2.36 42.50 5.52
C THR A 480 2.39 43.75 6.39
N SER A 481 3.14 43.70 7.49
CA SER A 481 3.31 44.83 8.41
C SER A 481 4.80 45.03 8.72
N GLY A 482 5.47 45.91 7.96
CA GLY A 482 6.91 46.14 8.09
C GLY A 482 7.71 44.87 7.77
N ASP A 483 8.56 44.43 8.71
CA ASP A 483 9.37 43.19 8.60
C ASP A 483 8.63 41.93 9.14
N THR A 484 7.32 42.05 9.39
CA THR A 484 6.49 40.94 9.89
C THR A 484 5.41 40.57 8.89
N LEU A 485 5.32 39.29 8.58
CA LEU A 485 4.21 38.70 7.82
C LEU A 485 3.19 38.12 8.79
N ILE A 486 1.93 38.54 8.65
CA ILE A 486 0.83 38.14 9.51
C ILE A 486 -0.10 37.25 8.71
N PHE A 487 -0.42 36.10 9.26
CA PHE A 487 -1.44 35.20 8.76
C PHE A 487 -2.59 35.16 9.77
N GLN A 488 -3.78 35.53 9.32
CA GLN A 488 -4.99 35.54 10.13
C GLN A 488 -5.98 34.55 9.53
N ASP A 489 -6.38 33.56 10.31
CA ASP A 489 -7.35 32.57 9.86
C ASP A 489 -8.75 33.19 9.73
N GLU A 490 -9.45 32.83 8.65
CA GLU A 490 -10.85 33.22 8.44
C GLU A 490 -11.82 32.26 9.15
N TYR A 491 -11.34 31.06 9.46
CA TYR A 491 -12.12 29.95 10.00
C TYR A 491 -11.39 29.37 11.22
N ARG A 492 -12.14 28.78 12.16
CA ARG A 492 -11.52 28.05 13.27
C ARG A 492 -10.92 26.75 12.73
N LEU A 493 -9.63 26.51 12.98
CA LEU A 493 -8.89 25.38 12.42
C LEU A 493 -8.46 24.37 13.50
N PRO A 494 -8.26 23.09 13.15
CA PRO A 494 -7.67 22.10 14.05
C PRO A 494 -6.19 22.33 14.37
N GLY A 495 -5.50 23.13 13.54
CA GLY A 495 -4.09 23.45 13.66
C GLY A 495 -3.53 24.04 12.37
N ILE A 496 -2.39 24.73 12.48
CA ILE A 496 -1.72 25.42 11.37
C ILE A 496 -0.33 24.86 11.05
N SER A 497 0.10 25.05 9.81
CA SER A 497 1.42 24.66 9.31
C SER A 497 2.21 25.86 8.83
N LEU A 498 3.54 25.76 8.87
CA LEU A 498 4.45 26.80 8.41
C LEU A 498 5.42 26.21 7.39
N CYS A 499 5.45 26.80 6.20
CA CYS A 499 6.41 26.49 5.15
C CYS A 499 7.15 27.75 4.71
N ILE A 500 8.47 27.71 4.68
CA ILE A 500 9.33 28.82 4.27
C ILE A 500 10.35 28.29 3.27
N GLY A 501 10.44 28.92 2.10
CA GLY A 501 11.39 28.54 1.07
C GLY A 501 11.37 29.50 -0.13
N SER A 502 12.18 29.18 -1.15
CA SER A 502 12.18 29.88 -2.43
C SER A 502 11.26 29.16 -3.40
N TYR A 503 10.21 29.86 -3.86
CA TYR A 503 9.16 29.27 -4.68
C TYR A 503 8.75 30.19 -5.82
N LYS A 504 8.45 29.58 -6.96
CA LYS A 504 7.68 30.20 -8.04
C LYS A 504 6.19 29.95 -7.81
N LYS A 505 5.39 31.03 -7.84
CA LYS A 505 3.94 30.99 -7.62
C LYS A 505 3.19 30.98 -8.95
N TYR A 506 2.26 30.05 -9.08
CA TYR A 506 1.19 30.05 -10.08
C TYR A 506 -0.14 30.16 -9.36
N ALA A 507 -1.06 31.01 -9.83
CA ALA A 507 -2.36 31.15 -9.21
C ALA A 507 -3.45 31.36 -10.25
N VAL A 508 -4.58 30.68 -10.05
CA VAL A 508 -5.78 30.80 -10.88
C VAL A 508 -6.98 30.84 -9.94
N THR A 509 -7.88 31.79 -10.15
CA THR A 509 -9.16 31.82 -9.41
C THR A 509 -10.22 31.17 -10.28
N ALA A 510 -10.91 30.17 -9.73
CA ALA A 510 -12.02 29.48 -10.39
C ALA A 510 -13.24 29.50 -9.45
N ASP A 511 -14.36 29.98 -9.96
CA ASP A 511 -15.57 30.32 -9.20
C ASP A 511 -15.31 31.33 -8.06
N SER A 512 -15.05 30.83 -6.85
CA SER A 512 -14.84 31.57 -5.59
C SER A 512 -13.65 31.03 -4.79
N VAL A 513 -12.86 30.14 -5.40
CA VAL A 513 -11.70 29.50 -4.77
C VAL A 513 -10.44 29.92 -5.51
N SER A 514 -9.44 30.39 -4.76
CA SER A 514 -8.10 30.64 -5.27
C SER A 514 -7.27 29.36 -5.25
N PHE A 515 -6.89 28.85 -6.41
CA PHE A 515 -5.99 27.72 -6.55
C PHE A 515 -4.58 28.24 -6.73
N GLU A 516 -3.69 27.94 -5.78
CA GLU A 516 -2.30 28.38 -5.77
C GLU A 516 -1.36 27.18 -5.84
N LEU A 517 -0.33 27.26 -6.68
CA LEU A 517 0.69 26.23 -6.83
C LEU A 517 2.08 26.86 -6.63
N TYR A 518 2.80 26.36 -5.64
CA TYR A 518 4.14 26.80 -5.26
C TYR A 518 5.15 25.70 -5.57
N ILE A 519 5.99 25.96 -6.57
CA ILE A 519 6.98 25.02 -7.11
C ILE A 519 8.37 25.57 -6.83
N ALA A 520 9.32 24.72 -6.47
CA ALA A 520 10.72 25.10 -6.32
C ALA A 520 11.26 25.67 -7.64
N GLU A 521 12.19 26.62 -7.55
CA GLU A 521 12.78 27.22 -8.76
C GLU A 521 13.46 26.14 -9.63
N GLY A 522 13.11 26.06 -10.92
CA GLY A 522 13.63 25.08 -11.87
C GLY A 522 12.90 23.73 -11.91
N HIS A 523 11.79 23.56 -11.17
CA HIS A 523 10.98 22.34 -11.18
C HIS A 523 9.69 22.45 -12.01
N ASP A 524 9.53 23.54 -12.78
CA ASP A 524 8.35 23.82 -13.61
C ASP A 524 8.41 23.20 -15.02
N ASP A 525 9.33 22.26 -15.27
CA ASP A 525 9.53 21.58 -16.57
C ASP A 525 8.23 21.00 -17.16
N PHE A 526 7.37 20.46 -16.31
CA PHE A 526 6.10 19.84 -16.72
C PHE A 526 5.08 20.85 -17.28
N MET A 527 5.22 22.15 -16.97
CA MET A 527 4.33 23.19 -17.51
C MET A 527 4.41 23.27 -19.04
N SER A 528 5.54 22.87 -19.64
CA SER A 528 5.72 22.77 -21.09
C SER A 528 4.79 21.75 -21.75
N SER A 529 4.25 20.79 -20.99
CA SER A 529 3.28 19.79 -21.47
C SER A 529 1.83 20.31 -21.48
N PHE A 530 1.60 21.53 -21.01
CA PHE A 530 0.28 22.12 -20.83
C PHE A 530 0.21 23.51 -21.46
N ASN A 531 0.56 23.63 -22.74
CA ASN A 531 0.57 24.92 -23.42
C ASN A 531 -0.82 25.30 -23.93
N GLU A 532 -1.64 24.33 -24.37
CA GLU A 532 -2.96 24.60 -24.94
C GLU A 532 -4.03 24.85 -23.87
N ILE A 533 -3.90 24.22 -22.68
CA ILE A 533 -4.93 24.35 -21.64
C ILE A 533 -4.86 25.60 -20.78
N GLN A 534 -3.78 26.39 -20.83
CA GLN A 534 -3.53 27.50 -19.89
C GLN A 534 -4.69 28.50 -19.84
N ASP A 535 -5.18 28.93 -20.99
CA ASP A 535 -6.29 29.89 -21.11
C ASP A 535 -7.63 29.32 -20.60
N SER A 536 -7.76 27.99 -20.59
CA SER A 536 -8.95 27.29 -20.11
C SER A 536 -8.80 26.68 -18.72
N MET A 537 -7.68 26.94 -18.02
CA MET A 537 -7.36 26.31 -16.74
C MET A 537 -8.42 26.59 -15.68
N ALA A 538 -8.96 27.82 -15.62
CA ALA A 538 -10.04 28.16 -14.71
C ALA A 538 -11.28 27.25 -14.91
N SER A 539 -11.68 27.01 -16.16
CA SER A 539 -12.80 26.13 -16.47
C SER A 539 -12.53 24.65 -16.13
N VAL A 540 -11.28 24.19 -16.32
CA VAL A 540 -10.87 22.83 -15.98
C VAL A 540 -10.90 22.63 -14.46
N LEU A 541 -10.44 23.62 -13.69
CA LEU A 541 -10.48 23.61 -12.23
C LEU A 541 -11.91 23.71 -11.69
N SER A 542 -12.79 24.52 -12.29
CA SER A 542 -14.22 24.55 -11.93
C SER A 542 -14.90 23.18 -12.14
N ASP A 543 -14.62 22.49 -13.25
CA ASP A 543 -15.14 21.12 -13.49
C ASP A 543 -14.58 20.11 -12.47
N LEU A 544 -13.28 20.18 -12.15
CA LEU A 544 -12.66 19.32 -11.14
C LEU A 544 -13.22 19.58 -9.74
N LYS A 545 -13.44 20.84 -9.38
CA LYS A 545 -14.07 21.24 -8.13
C LYS A 545 -15.49 20.69 -8.05
N TYR A 546 -16.32 20.91 -9.08
CA TYR A 546 -17.68 20.40 -9.13
C TYR A 546 -17.72 18.87 -8.95
N LYS A 547 -16.89 18.12 -9.68
CA LYS A 547 -16.79 16.66 -9.56
C LYS A 547 -16.31 16.22 -8.17
N THR A 548 -15.40 16.97 -7.56
CA THR A 548 -14.92 16.69 -6.20
C THR A 548 -16.03 16.92 -5.18
N GLU A 549 -16.73 18.05 -5.27
CA GLU A 549 -17.87 18.39 -4.40
C GLU A 549 -19.01 17.38 -4.54
N GLU A 550 -19.25 16.92 -5.77
CA GLU A 550 -20.22 15.86 -6.06
C GLU A 550 -19.84 14.53 -5.41
N LYS A 551 -18.57 14.13 -5.54
CA LYS A 551 -18.04 12.89 -4.95
C LYS A 551 -18.03 12.92 -3.43
N MET A 552 -17.67 14.06 -2.83
CA MET A 552 -17.63 14.24 -1.38
C MET A 552 -19.02 14.51 -0.78
N ASN A 553 -20.02 14.78 -1.63
CA ASN A 553 -21.36 15.24 -1.26
C ASN A 553 -21.39 16.53 -0.42
N CYS A 554 -20.29 17.29 -0.42
CA CYS A 554 -20.09 18.51 0.37
C CYS A 554 -19.42 19.57 -0.51
N LYS A 555 -19.75 20.85 -0.29
CA LYS A 555 -19.05 21.97 -0.95
C LYS A 555 -17.66 22.15 -0.33
N TYR A 556 -16.71 22.65 -1.13
CA TYR A 556 -15.40 23.00 -0.61
C TYR A 556 -15.52 24.14 0.42
N PRO A 557 -14.98 23.98 1.64
CA PRO A 557 -15.30 24.89 2.75
C PRO A 557 -14.34 26.06 2.91
N TYR A 558 -13.29 26.20 2.10
CA TYR A 558 -12.30 27.27 2.22
C TYR A 558 -12.27 28.17 0.97
N HIS A 559 -11.72 29.38 1.09
CA HIS A 559 -11.57 30.29 -0.04
C HIS A 559 -10.30 30.05 -0.87
N ARG A 560 -9.40 29.18 -0.38
CA ARG A 560 -8.11 28.94 -1.01
C ARG A 560 -7.66 27.50 -0.88
N PHE A 561 -7.01 27.01 -1.93
CA PHE A 561 -6.35 25.71 -1.97
C PHE A 561 -4.93 25.88 -2.50
N ILE A 562 -3.96 25.73 -1.61
CA ILE A 562 -2.53 25.89 -1.88
C ILE A 562 -1.89 24.53 -2.02
N VAL A 563 -1.22 24.31 -3.13
CA VAL A 563 -0.37 23.13 -3.36
C VAL A 563 1.09 23.56 -3.27
N ILE A 564 1.84 22.94 -2.38
CA ILE A 564 3.24 23.30 -2.09
C ILE A 564 4.14 22.11 -2.36
N GLU A 565 5.19 22.32 -3.13
CA GLU A 565 6.24 21.34 -3.30
C GLU A 565 7.10 21.20 -2.02
N SER A 566 7.27 19.97 -1.56
CA SER A 566 7.97 19.60 -0.33
C SER A 566 9.11 18.62 -0.63
N PRO A 567 10.21 18.62 0.14
CA PRO A 567 11.35 17.74 -0.09
C PRO A 567 10.94 16.27 -0.11
N SER A 568 11.58 15.45 -0.95
CA SER A 568 11.28 14.00 -1.03
C SER A 568 11.53 13.22 0.27
N SER A 569 12.31 13.81 1.19
CA SER A 569 12.56 13.26 2.53
C SER A 569 11.45 13.58 3.54
N PHE A 570 10.55 14.54 3.25
CA PHE A 570 9.39 14.82 4.09
C PHE A 570 8.47 13.60 4.09
N ALA A 571 8.34 12.97 5.24
CA ALA A 571 7.60 11.73 5.42
C ALA A 571 6.32 12.00 6.23
N SER A 572 5.25 11.35 5.82
CA SER A 572 3.99 11.34 6.55
C SER A 572 3.31 9.98 6.37
N TYR A 573 2.27 9.75 7.16
CA TYR A 573 1.49 8.53 7.17
C TYR A 573 0.02 8.89 7.10
N TYR A 574 -0.74 8.18 6.28
CA TYR A 574 -2.19 8.25 6.37
C TYR A 574 -2.63 7.43 7.58
N ARG A 575 -3.32 8.07 8.53
CA ARG A 575 -3.82 7.45 9.73
C ARG A 575 -5.34 7.41 9.67
N ASN A 576 -5.90 6.21 9.55
CA ASN A 576 -7.35 6.02 9.40
C ASN A 576 -8.12 6.57 10.58
N GLU A 577 -7.54 6.47 11.76
CA GLU A 577 -8.10 6.86 13.04
C GLU A 577 -8.20 8.38 13.18
N ARG A 578 -7.19 9.11 12.70
CA ARG A 578 -7.21 10.58 12.56
C ARG A 578 -8.04 11.04 11.36
N GLY A 579 -8.12 10.16 10.35
CA GLY A 579 -8.86 10.31 9.11
C GLY A 579 -8.17 11.20 8.07
N GLY A 580 -6.84 11.19 8.02
CA GLY A 580 -6.03 11.99 7.11
C GLY A 580 -4.53 11.72 7.23
N SER A 581 -3.72 12.44 6.43
CA SER A 581 -2.26 12.50 6.58
C SER A 581 -1.82 13.94 6.75
N GLU A 582 -0.59 14.13 7.24
CA GLU A 582 -0.09 15.47 7.53
C GLU A 582 0.40 16.19 6.27
N ARG A 583 0.35 15.52 5.11
CA ARG A 583 0.52 16.17 3.81
C ARG A 583 -0.68 17.02 3.42
N ILE A 584 -1.86 16.74 3.98
CA ILE A 584 -3.07 17.52 3.74
C ILE A 584 -3.43 18.24 5.03
N GLN A 585 -3.34 19.56 5.00
CA GLN A 585 -3.67 20.47 6.09
C GLN A 585 -4.83 21.35 5.62
N PRO A 586 -5.58 22.02 6.52
CA PRO A 586 -6.55 23.03 6.09
C PRO A 586 -5.90 23.98 5.07
N GLU A 587 -6.58 24.22 3.95
CA GLU A 587 -6.13 25.02 2.80
C GLU A 587 -4.86 24.54 2.05
N ILE A 588 -4.09 23.58 2.56
CA ILE A 588 -2.73 23.27 2.06
C ILE A 588 -2.56 21.78 1.72
N ALA A 589 -1.94 21.48 0.58
CA ALA A 589 -1.48 20.16 0.19
C ALA A 589 0.01 20.14 -0.13
N PHE A 590 0.78 19.28 0.55
CA PHE A 590 2.22 19.10 0.36
C PHE A 590 2.52 17.94 -0.60
N LEU A 591 2.95 18.27 -1.81
CA LEU A 591 3.38 17.30 -2.82
C LEU A 591 4.89 17.04 -2.71
N PRO A 592 5.35 15.81 -2.97
CA PRO A 592 6.76 15.49 -3.00
C PRO A 592 7.42 16.19 -4.19
N GLU A 593 8.67 16.56 -3.98
CA GLU A 593 9.55 17.18 -4.96
C GLU A 593 9.50 16.47 -6.32
N ARG A 594 9.33 17.26 -7.39
CA ARG A 594 9.14 16.83 -8.78
C ARG A 594 8.04 15.77 -8.96
N GLY A 595 7.07 15.69 -8.06
CA GLY A 595 5.97 14.72 -8.12
C GLY A 595 6.39 13.26 -7.91
N VAL A 596 7.51 13.00 -7.20
CA VAL A 596 7.98 11.63 -6.92
C VAL A 596 6.90 10.79 -6.23
N GLY A 597 6.57 9.64 -6.80
CA GLY A 597 5.52 8.74 -6.32
C GLY A 597 4.30 8.69 -7.24
N PHE A 598 4.11 9.68 -8.10
CA PHE A 598 2.96 9.74 -9.00
C PHE A 598 3.29 9.20 -10.39
N TRP A 599 2.66 8.08 -10.74
CA TRP A 599 2.81 7.46 -12.06
C TRP A 599 2.34 8.37 -13.19
N GLY A 600 1.29 9.16 -12.96
CA GLY A 600 0.73 10.10 -13.93
C GLY A 600 1.56 11.37 -14.16
N MET A 601 2.68 11.55 -13.46
CA MET A 601 3.50 12.77 -13.57
C MET A 601 4.31 12.84 -14.87
N ASN A 602 4.47 11.72 -15.59
CA ASN A 602 5.07 11.73 -16.93
C ASN A 602 4.06 12.19 -17.99
N PHE A 603 3.72 13.48 -17.96
CA PHE A 603 2.74 14.09 -18.86
C PHE A 603 3.18 13.99 -20.33
N LYS A 604 4.45 14.24 -20.62
CA LYS A 604 5.03 14.11 -21.97
C LYS A 604 4.74 12.74 -22.60
N LYS A 605 5.09 11.63 -21.92
CA LYS A 605 4.80 10.28 -22.44
C LYS A 605 3.31 9.98 -22.53
N THR A 606 2.51 10.49 -21.60
CA THR A 606 1.05 10.34 -21.62
C THR A 606 0.46 11.00 -22.87
N LEU A 607 0.92 12.20 -23.20
CA LEU A 607 0.47 12.97 -24.37
C LEU A 607 1.01 12.39 -25.68
N GLU A 608 2.25 11.89 -25.71
CA GLU A 608 2.78 11.13 -26.86
C GLU A 608 1.94 9.87 -27.15
N GLY A 609 1.55 9.14 -26.11
CA GLY A 609 0.65 7.99 -26.21
C GLY A 609 -0.74 8.39 -26.72
N TYR A 610 -1.30 9.49 -26.22
CA TYR A 610 -2.56 10.05 -26.70
C TYR A 610 -2.47 10.44 -28.19
N ALA A 611 -1.42 11.16 -28.60
CA ALA A 611 -1.20 11.56 -29.98
C ALA A 611 -1.04 10.35 -30.92
N TRP A 612 -0.39 9.27 -30.46
CA TRP A 612 -0.34 8.02 -31.21
C TRP A 612 -1.72 7.38 -31.37
N MET A 613 -2.52 7.32 -30.30
CA MET A 613 -3.91 6.81 -30.37
C MET A 613 -4.78 7.65 -31.30
N GLN A 614 -4.63 8.98 -31.29
CA GLN A 614 -5.33 9.89 -32.20
C GLN A 614 -4.98 9.62 -33.67
N LYS A 615 -3.71 9.31 -33.99
CA LYS A 615 -3.30 8.90 -35.34
C LYS A 615 -3.95 7.59 -35.79
N VAL A 616 -4.15 6.64 -34.86
CA VAL A 616 -4.77 5.34 -35.13
C VAL A 616 -6.30 5.42 -35.19
N ASN A 617 -6.91 6.26 -34.35
CA ASN A 617 -8.36 6.45 -34.27
C ASN A 617 -8.74 7.93 -34.48
N LYS A 618 -9.13 8.26 -35.72
CA LYS A 618 -9.49 9.63 -36.14
C LYS A 618 -10.74 10.21 -35.45
N THR A 619 -11.48 9.43 -34.68
CA THR A 619 -12.65 9.91 -33.89
C THR A 619 -12.26 10.44 -32.51
N MET A 620 -10.99 10.34 -32.13
CA MET A 620 -10.47 10.83 -30.85
C MET A 620 -10.38 12.36 -30.84
N GLY A 621 -10.52 12.97 -29.65
CA GLY A 621 -10.54 14.43 -29.47
C GLY A 621 -9.24 15.13 -29.84
N SER A 622 -9.23 16.46 -29.75
CA SER A 622 -8.09 17.33 -30.05
C SER A 622 -6.91 17.15 -29.07
N MET A 623 -5.76 17.79 -29.33
CA MET A 623 -4.61 17.77 -28.42
C MET A 623 -4.94 18.46 -27.08
N LEU A 624 -5.66 19.59 -27.13
CA LEU A 624 -6.29 20.25 -25.99
C LEU A 624 -7.11 19.28 -25.12
N ASP A 625 -7.89 18.38 -25.74
CA ASP A 625 -8.67 17.38 -25.00
C ASP A 625 -7.76 16.35 -24.32
N GLY A 626 -6.66 15.97 -24.96
CA GLY A 626 -5.61 15.12 -24.39
C GLY A 626 -4.91 15.76 -23.18
N GLU A 627 -4.51 17.03 -23.29
CA GLU A 627 -3.93 17.80 -22.17
C GLU A 627 -4.92 17.91 -21.01
N ARG A 628 -6.19 18.26 -21.29
CA ARG A 628 -7.26 18.33 -20.28
C ARG A 628 -7.47 17.00 -19.58
N GLN A 629 -7.52 15.91 -20.35
CA GLN A 629 -7.72 14.57 -19.80
C GLN A 629 -6.54 14.14 -18.93
N ALA A 630 -5.30 14.36 -19.38
CA ALA A 630 -4.10 14.03 -18.63
C ALA A 630 -4.04 14.79 -17.30
N PHE A 631 -4.32 16.10 -17.32
CA PHE A 631 -4.37 16.92 -16.11
C PHE A 631 -5.47 16.46 -15.14
N LYS A 632 -6.70 16.27 -15.64
CA LYS A 632 -7.83 15.81 -14.82
C LYS A 632 -7.55 14.45 -14.19
N GLN A 633 -7.02 13.51 -14.96
CA GLN A 633 -6.67 12.18 -14.48
C GLN A 633 -5.57 12.24 -13.41
N PHE A 634 -4.56 13.09 -13.58
CA PHE A 634 -3.53 13.29 -12.56
C PHE A 634 -4.11 13.86 -11.26
N VAL A 635 -4.91 14.92 -11.32
CA VAL A 635 -5.55 15.51 -10.13
C VAL A 635 -6.47 14.49 -9.44
N GLN A 636 -7.30 13.79 -10.20
CA GLN A 636 -8.21 12.77 -9.65
C GLN A 636 -7.47 11.59 -9.02
N SER A 637 -6.45 11.06 -9.69
CA SER A 637 -5.65 9.95 -9.15
C SER A 637 -4.83 10.35 -7.93
N THR A 638 -4.35 11.60 -7.87
CA THR A 638 -3.54 12.13 -6.77
C THR A 638 -4.39 12.48 -5.56
N PHE A 639 -5.46 13.26 -5.74
CA PHE A 639 -6.20 13.84 -4.62
C PHE A 639 -7.51 13.12 -4.29
N MET A 640 -8.08 12.38 -5.23
CA MET A 640 -9.43 11.78 -5.07
C MET A 640 -9.41 10.26 -4.96
N SER A 641 -8.26 9.61 -5.12
CA SER A 641 -8.13 8.16 -4.90
C SER A 641 -8.07 7.85 -3.41
N GLU A 642 -8.87 6.90 -2.95
CA GLU A 642 -8.87 6.44 -1.55
C GLU A 642 -7.60 5.67 -1.20
N TYR A 643 -7.13 4.87 -2.15
CA TYR A 643 -5.92 4.05 -2.03
C TYR A 643 -4.82 4.62 -2.92
N GLY A 644 -3.61 4.69 -2.38
CA GLY A 644 -2.45 5.17 -3.11
C GLY A 644 -2.00 4.17 -4.17
N SER A 645 -1.27 4.63 -5.18
CA SER A 645 -0.57 3.73 -6.10
C SER A 645 0.51 2.95 -5.34
N SER A 646 0.57 1.63 -5.53
CA SER A 646 1.61 0.79 -4.91
C SER A 646 3.01 1.32 -5.21
N MET A 647 3.88 1.36 -4.19
CA MET A 647 5.29 1.69 -4.34
C MET A 647 5.91 0.86 -5.46
N GLU A 648 6.66 1.50 -6.37
CA GLU A 648 7.21 0.80 -7.52
C GLU A 648 8.27 -0.20 -7.04
N GLY A 649 7.99 -1.50 -7.24
CA GLY A 649 8.92 -2.57 -6.91
C GLY A 649 10.22 -2.46 -7.73
N ASN A 650 11.26 -3.15 -7.28
CA ASN A 650 12.55 -3.17 -7.99
C ASN A 650 12.35 -3.67 -9.44
N PRO A 651 12.69 -2.88 -10.49
CA PRO A 651 12.51 -3.25 -11.89
C PRO A 651 13.23 -4.55 -12.29
N LEU A 652 14.34 -4.92 -11.64
CA LEU A 652 15.00 -6.22 -11.87
C LEU A 652 14.12 -7.41 -11.46
N LYS A 653 13.27 -7.24 -10.45
CA LYS A 653 12.30 -8.25 -10.02
C LYS A 653 11.09 -8.29 -10.97
N ARG A 654 10.72 -7.17 -11.59
CA ARG A 654 9.57 -7.05 -12.50
C ARG A 654 9.66 -8.01 -13.70
N GLY A 655 10.84 -8.14 -14.31
CA GLY A 655 11.07 -9.02 -15.48
C GLY A 655 10.95 -10.53 -15.20
N PHE A 656 11.52 -11.01 -14.09
CA PHE A 656 11.46 -12.42 -13.69
C PHE A 656 10.12 -12.85 -13.08
N MET A 657 9.33 -11.89 -12.57
CA MET A 657 8.08 -12.13 -11.83
C MET A 657 6.80 -11.81 -12.62
N LEU A 658 6.89 -11.36 -13.89
CA LEU A 658 5.74 -11.15 -14.77
C LEU A 658 4.85 -12.41 -14.94
N ARG A 659 5.40 -13.61 -14.69
CA ARG A 659 4.67 -14.88 -14.70
C ARG A 659 3.91 -15.20 -13.40
N LYS A 660 4.12 -14.42 -12.34
CA LYS A 660 3.53 -14.56 -10.99
C LYS A 660 2.97 -13.22 -10.48
N MET A 661 2.29 -12.47 -11.33
CA MET A 661 1.65 -11.22 -10.92
C MET A 661 0.35 -11.55 -10.16
N SER A 662 0.47 -12.04 -8.93
CA SER A 662 -0.60 -12.03 -7.95
C SER A 662 -0.56 -10.67 -7.27
N PHE A 663 -1.59 -9.86 -7.51
CA PHE A 663 -1.79 -8.63 -6.78
C PHE A 663 -2.28 -8.95 -5.35
N ASP A 664 -1.37 -9.29 -4.45
CA ASP A 664 -1.65 -9.22 -3.02
C ASP A 664 -1.47 -7.75 -2.62
N TYR A 665 -2.56 -6.98 -2.69
CA TYR A 665 -2.57 -5.57 -2.31
C TYR A 665 -2.69 -5.48 -0.78
N GLU A 666 -1.60 -5.11 -0.12
CA GLU A 666 -1.72 -4.41 1.17
C GLU A 666 -2.31 -3.03 0.84
N LEU A 667 -3.51 -2.74 1.33
CA LEU A 667 -4.21 -1.50 1.02
C LEU A 667 -3.53 -0.32 1.72
N SER A 668 -2.56 0.30 1.07
CA SER A 668 -2.02 1.58 1.52
C SER A 668 -2.97 2.71 1.15
N ARG A 669 -3.54 3.38 2.15
CA ARG A 669 -4.33 4.61 1.96
C ARG A 669 -3.52 5.69 1.26
N ASN A 670 -4.18 6.46 0.42
CA ASN A 670 -3.55 7.58 -0.27
C ASN A 670 -3.22 8.72 0.71
N GLN A 671 -1.93 9.02 0.87
CA GLN A 671 -1.48 10.12 1.74
C GLN A 671 -1.88 11.50 1.21
N TYR A 672 -2.24 11.62 -0.06
CA TYR A 672 -2.59 12.87 -0.72
C TYR A 672 -4.11 13.05 -0.87
N ASP A 673 -4.93 12.16 -0.28
CA ASP A 673 -6.39 12.26 -0.34
C ASP A 673 -6.89 13.55 0.34
N ILE A 674 -7.59 14.40 -0.42
CA ILE A 674 -8.13 15.69 0.06
C ILE A 674 -9.48 15.56 0.77
N SER A 675 -10.05 14.36 0.86
CA SER A 675 -11.30 14.13 1.58
C SER A 675 -11.35 14.66 3.03
N PRO A 676 -10.24 14.74 3.80
CA PRO A 676 -10.25 15.34 5.14
C PRO A 676 -10.62 16.84 5.13
N LEU A 677 -10.33 17.57 4.04
CA LEU A 677 -10.66 18.99 3.89
C LEU A 677 -12.18 19.24 3.90
N PHE A 678 -12.97 18.25 3.49
CA PHE A 678 -14.44 18.32 3.43
C PHE A 678 -15.13 17.76 4.69
N SER A 679 -14.37 17.16 5.60
CA SER A 679 -14.90 16.39 6.73
C SER A 679 -14.13 16.66 8.01
N ASN A 680 -13.03 15.93 8.22
CA ASN A 680 -12.26 15.88 9.47
C ASN A 680 -11.64 17.21 9.93
N TYR A 681 -11.51 18.19 9.04
CA TYR A 681 -11.03 19.53 9.35
C TYR A 681 -12.14 20.60 9.35
N VAL A 682 -13.40 20.19 9.23
CA VAL A 682 -14.57 21.09 9.23
C VAL A 682 -15.43 20.84 10.45
N THR A 683 -15.89 19.60 10.65
CA THR A 683 -16.78 19.25 11.76
C THR A 683 -16.30 17.95 12.38
N TYR A 684 -16.28 17.87 13.72
CA TYR A 684 -15.87 16.65 14.42
C TYR A 684 -16.91 16.23 15.46
N ILE A 685 -17.41 14.99 15.34
CA ILE A 685 -18.40 14.44 16.26
C ILE A 685 -17.72 13.54 17.30
N TYR A 686 -17.63 14.02 18.54
CA TYR A 686 -16.95 13.34 19.61
C TYR A 686 -17.90 12.42 20.41
N SER A 687 -17.39 11.27 20.84
CA SER A 687 -18.08 10.37 21.77
C SER A 687 -17.05 9.58 22.56
N SER A 688 -17.11 9.66 23.88
CA SER A 688 -16.23 8.90 24.77
C SER A 688 -16.57 7.40 24.78
N GLU A 689 -17.84 7.05 24.68
CA GLU A 689 -18.31 5.65 24.69
C GLU A 689 -18.16 4.98 23.31
N TYR A 690 -18.38 5.74 22.24
CA TYR A 690 -18.33 5.26 20.85
C TYR A 690 -17.38 6.12 19.98
N PRO A 691 -16.05 6.04 20.19
CA PRO A 691 -15.07 6.96 19.59
C PRO A 691 -15.00 6.91 18.06
N ILE A 692 -15.59 5.90 17.43
CA ILE A 692 -15.67 5.75 15.98
C ILE A 692 -16.80 6.55 15.31
N MET A 693 -17.69 7.23 16.06
CA MET A 693 -18.89 7.87 15.48
C MET A 693 -18.59 8.91 14.41
N ASN A 694 -17.56 9.75 14.61
CA ASN A 694 -17.13 10.69 13.58
C ASN A 694 -16.76 9.99 12.27
N THR A 695 -16.01 8.88 12.35
CA THR A 695 -15.58 8.10 11.19
C THR A 695 -16.77 7.47 10.47
N ILE A 696 -17.75 6.96 11.22
CA ILE A 696 -18.98 6.39 10.65
C ILE A 696 -19.75 7.45 9.88
N LEU A 697 -20.06 8.59 10.49
CA LEU A 697 -20.87 9.65 9.87
C LEU A 697 -20.18 10.24 8.64
N ASN A 698 -18.87 10.49 8.72
CA ASN A 698 -18.06 10.91 7.56
C ASN A 698 -18.05 9.86 6.45
N GLY A 699 -18.01 8.58 6.81
CA GLY A 699 -18.09 7.47 5.86
C GLY A 699 -19.44 7.43 5.13
N GLN A 700 -20.56 7.71 5.82
CA GLN A 700 -21.88 7.73 5.18
C GLN A 700 -22.02 8.87 4.17
N LEU A 701 -21.50 10.06 4.46
CA LEU A 701 -21.52 11.19 3.51
C LEU A 701 -20.80 10.89 2.20
N LYS A 702 -19.59 10.28 2.28
CA LYS A 702 -18.80 9.91 1.09
C LYS A 702 -19.45 8.81 0.25
N ARG A 703 -20.31 7.98 0.85
CA ARG A 703 -20.94 6.82 0.20
C ARG A 703 -22.17 7.17 -0.64
N GLY A 704 -22.69 8.39 -0.56
CA GLY A 704 -23.96 8.81 -1.18
C GLY A 704 -24.09 8.61 -2.70
N LYS A 705 -23.01 8.31 -3.43
CA LYS A 705 -23.01 8.00 -4.88
C LYS A 705 -22.12 6.83 -5.31
N SER A 706 -21.15 6.41 -4.48
CA SER A 706 -20.17 5.38 -4.82
C SER A 706 -20.45 4.10 -4.03
N GLN A 707 -21.29 3.22 -4.58
CA GLN A 707 -21.33 1.84 -4.10
C GLN A 707 -20.03 1.14 -4.50
N GLY A 708 -19.12 1.04 -3.53
CA GLY A 708 -17.95 0.18 -3.43
C GLY A 708 -17.40 -0.40 -4.73
N THR A 709 -16.25 0.13 -5.15
CA THR A 709 -15.38 -0.57 -6.11
C THR A 709 -15.11 -2.00 -5.61
N ALA A 710 -15.38 -2.98 -6.47
CA ALA A 710 -15.18 -4.41 -6.23
C ALA A 710 -13.75 -4.79 -5.76
N TYR A 711 -12.78 -3.88 -5.93
CA TYR A 711 -11.38 -4.07 -5.55
C TYR A 711 -11.13 -4.21 -4.04
N SER A 712 -11.95 -3.58 -3.17
CA SER A 712 -11.75 -3.64 -1.71
C SER A 712 -12.03 -5.04 -1.13
N THR A 713 -13.03 -5.73 -1.64
CA THR A 713 -13.47 -7.07 -1.21
C THR A 713 -12.41 -8.16 -1.46
N TYR A 714 -11.51 -7.95 -2.43
CA TYR A 714 -10.43 -8.89 -2.74
C TYR A 714 -9.16 -8.68 -1.90
N SER A 715 -9.08 -7.58 -1.16
CA SER A 715 -7.90 -7.28 -0.33
C SER A 715 -7.73 -8.26 0.83
N THR A 716 -6.48 -8.48 1.22
CA THR A 716 -6.15 -9.33 2.37
C THR A 716 -6.67 -8.73 3.68
N SER A 717 -6.65 -7.41 3.82
CA SER A 717 -7.17 -6.68 4.98
C SER A 717 -8.68 -6.86 5.16
N TYR A 718 -9.45 -6.78 4.07
CA TYR A 718 -10.89 -7.04 4.08
C TYR A 718 -11.22 -8.47 4.50
N LYS A 719 -10.49 -9.47 3.96
CA LYS A 719 -10.68 -10.87 4.34
C LYS A 719 -10.36 -11.12 5.82
N LYS A 720 -9.28 -10.54 6.32
CA LYS A 720 -8.92 -10.58 7.75
C LYS A 720 -10.01 -9.93 8.62
N ALA A 721 -10.53 -8.76 8.21
CA ALA A 721 -11.61 -8.07 8.90
C ALA A 721 -12.90 -8.91 8.95
N MET A 722 -13.33 -9.47 7.80
CA MET A 722 -14.49 -10.35 7.72
C MET A 722 -14.31 -11.60 8.58
N HIS A 723 -13.13 -12.21 8.56
CA HIS A 723 -12.81 -13.37 9.41
C HIS A 723 -12.83 -13.01 10.90
N TYR A 724 -12.26 -11.87 11.29
CA TYR A 724 -12.25 -11.40 12.67
C TYR A 724 -13.67 -11.22 13.22
N LEU A 725 -14.54 -10.58 12.44
CA LEU A 725 -15.93 -10.32 12.81
C LEU A 725 -16.79 -11.57 12.99
N LYS A 726 -16.36 -12.75 12.51
CA LYS A 726 -17.10 -14.00 12.73
C LYS A 726 -17.20 -14.39 14.21
N SER A 727 -16.24 -13.97 15.03
CA SER A 727 -16.17 -14.34 16.46
C SER A 727 -15.87 -13.19 17.42
N HIS A 728 -15.71 -11.97 16.91
CA HIS A 728 -15.37 -10.79 17.70
C HIS A 728 -16.25 -9.60 17.33
N SER A 729 -16.48 -8.72 18.32
CA SER A 729 -17.23 -7.49 18.16
C SER A 729 -16.34 -6.33 17.69
N ILE A 730 -16.96 -5.19 17.34
CA ILE A 730 -16.20 -3.96 17.07
C ILE A 730 -15.59 -3.38 18.35
N LYS A 731 -16.24 -3.58 19.50
CA LYS A 731 -15.66 -3.24 20.82
C LYS A 731 -14.36 -4.01 21.07
N ASP A 732 -14.34 -5.31 20.77
CA ASP A 732 -13.12 -6.13 20.89
C ASP A 732 -12.03 -5.64 19.93
N ALA A 733 -12.41 -5.27 18.70
CA ALA A 733 -11.48 -4.76 17.70
C ALA A 733 -10.79 -3.46 18.14
N LEU A 734 -11.53 -2.52 18.72
CA LEU A 734 -10.99 -1.24 19.20
C LEU A 734 -10.05 -1.39 20.39
N GLY A 735 -10.22 -2.45 21.18
CA GLY A 735 -9.33 -2.78 22.30
C GLY A 735 -8.16 -3.71 21.94
N ASN A 736 -8.04 -4.15 20.68
CA ASN A 736 -7.04 -5.14 20.28
C ASN A 736 -5.81 -4.49 19.62
N PRO A 737 -4.66 -4.40 20.30
CA PRO A 737 -3.44 -3.79 19.76
C PRO A 737 -2.77 -4.62 18.66
N GLU A 738 -3.14 -5.90 18.49
CA GLU A 738 -2.56 -6.77 17.46
C GLU A 738 -3.15 -6.54 16.07
N LEU A 739 -4.31 -5.87 15.98
CA LEU A 739 -4.92 -5.54 14.70
C LEU A 739 -4.16 -4.40 14.03
N THR A 740 -3.78 -4.60 12.78
CA THR A 740 -3.21 -3.53 11.96
C THR A 740 -4.28 -2.48 11.63
N SER A 741 -3.88 -1.21 11.55
CA SER A 741 -4.79 -0.07 11.30
C SER A 741 -5.69 -0.27 10.06
N ASP A 742 -5.17 -0.88 9.00
CA ASP A 742 -5.91 -1.18 7.78
C ASP A 742 -7.02 -2.22 8.01
N VAL A 743 -6.77 -3.27 8.78
CA VAL A 743 -7.78 -4.28 9.14
C VAL A 743 -8.84 -3.66 10.04
N LEU A 744 -8.44 -2.88 11.04
CA LEU A 744 -9.36 -2.20 11.95
C LEU A 744 -10.26 -1.22 11.19
N TYR A 745 -9.70 -0.44 10.26
CA TYR A 745 -10.48 0.44 9.39
C TYR A 745 -11.52 -0.32 8.55
N GLN A 746 -11.16 -1.49 7.99
CA GLN A 746 -12.11 -2.33 7.26
C GLN A 746 -13.23 -2.84 8.17
N ILE A 747 -12.92 -3.21 9.43
CA ILE A 747 -13.92 -3.60 10.43
C ILE A 747 -14.90 -2.44 10.69
N VAL A 748 -14.40 -1.23 10.94
CA VAL A 748 -15.22 -0.03 11.16
C VAL A 748 -16.10 0.24 9.94
N ASN A 749 -15.55 0.19 8.72
CA ASN A 749 -16.29 0.43 7.49
C ASN A 749 -17.42 -0.59 7.26
N LEU A 750 -17.14 -1.88 7.51
CA LEU A 750 -18.12 -2.95 7.41
C LEU A 750 -19.24 -2.76 8.43
N LYS A 751 -18.90 -2.53 9.69
CA LYS A 751 -19.89 -2.35 10.76
C LYS A 751 -20.70 -1.07 10.58
N ALA A 752 -20.11 0.02 10.09
CA ALA A 752 -20.82 1.24 9.70
C ALA A 752 -21.86 0.96 8.60
N PHE A 753 -21.51 0.10 7.63
CA PHE A 753 -22.44 -0.29 6.57
C PHE A 753 -23.62 -1.10 7.13
N ILE A 754 -23.37 -2.06 8.01
CA ILE A 754 -24.44 -2.82 8.68
C ILE A 754 -25.31 -1.93 9.56
N LEU A 755 -24.72 -0.97 10.28
CA LEU A 755 -25.49 0.00 11.07
C LEU A 755 -26.53 0.71 10.20
N GLN A 756 -26.08 1.20 9.04
CA GLN A 756 -26.95 1.86 8.08
C GLN A 756 -28.01 0.91 7.51
N LEU A 757 -27.61 -0.26 7.00
CA LEU A 757 -28.54 -1.15 6.29
C LEU A 757 -29.57 -1.83 7.21
N GLN A 758 -29.13 -2.32 8.37
CA GLN A 758 -29.95 -3.16 9.23
C GLN A 758 -30.85 -2.36 10.17
N TYR A 759 -30.37 -1.22 10.67
CA TYR A 759 -31.06 -0.49 11.73
C TYR A 759 -31.78 0.78 11.23
N PHE A 760 -31.26 1.44 10.19
CA PHE A 760 -31.82 2.72 9.71
C PHE A 760 -32.44 2.62 8.31
N GLY A 761 -31.82 1.89 7.39
CA GLY A 761 -32.18 1.83 5.98
C GLY A 761 -33.46 1.04 5.66
N LEU A 762 -34.08 0.41 6.67
CA LEU A 762 -35.40 -0.21 6.56
C LEU A 762 -36.54 0.79 6.83
N THR A 763 -36.25 1.90 7.50
CA THR A 763 -37.24 2.91 7.94
C THR A 763 -37.00 4.29 7.35
N ILE A 764 -35.74 4.67 7.11
CA ILE A 764 -35.34 5.99 6.61
C ILE A 764 -34.79 5.82 5.18
N ASP A 765 -35.27 6.65 4.26
CA ASP A 765 -34.71 6.70 2.90
C ASP A 765 -33.26 7.19 2.94
N GLN A 766 -32.39 6.56 2.15
CA GLN A 766 -30.95 6.85 2.17
C GLN A 766 -30.64 8.31 1.81
N LYS A 767 -31.43 8.92 0.91
CA LYS A 767 -31.26 10.31 0.52
C LYS A 767 -31.62 11.23 1.68
N GLU A 768 -32.74 11.00 2.35
CA GLU A 768 -33.16 11.78 3.52
C GLU A 768 -32.15 11.68 4.67
N PHE A 769 -31.60 10.48 4.91
CA PHE A 769 -30.55 10.28 5.89
C PHE A 769 -29.27 11.07 5.57
N ASN A 770 -28.82 11.01 4.31
CA ASN A 770 -27.63 11.73 3.86
C ASN A 770 -27.84 13.26 3.88
N ASP A 771 -29.01 13.73 3.47
CA ASP A 771 -29.39 15.15 3.48
C ASP A 771 -29.41 15.69 4.92
N PHE A 772 -29.90 14.91 5.89
CA PHE A 772 -29.85 15.28 7.31
C PHE A 772 -28.42 15.42 7.82
N ILE A 773 -27.55 14.42 7.60
CA ILE A 773 -26.16 14.49 8.07
C ILE A 773 -25.45 15.69 7.43
N LYS A 774 -25.67 15.91 6.13
CA LYS A 774 -25.09 17.04 5.40
C LYS A 774 -25.53 18.38 6.00
N GLN A 775 -26.83 18.56 6.21
CA GLN A 775 -27.36 19.78 6.82
C GLN A 775 -26.80 19.98 8.23
N TYR A 776 -26.77 18.93 9.05
CA TYR A 776 -26.26 19.00 10.42
C TYR A 776 -24.77 19.42 10.44
N PHE A 777 -23.96 18.85 9.54
CA PHE A 777 -22.55 19.18 9.43
C PHE A 777 -22.34 20.61 8.92
N ASP A 778 -23.20 21.06 8.00
CA ASP A 778 -23.16 22.44 7.49
C ASP A 778 -23.55 23.48 8.57
N GLU A 779 -24.48 23.16 9.47
CA GLU A 779 -24.89 24.03 10.59
C GLU A 779 -23.83 24.10 11.70
N HIS A 780 -23.00 23.07 11.84
CA HIS A 780 -21.99 22.93 12.88
C HIS A 780 -20.54 23.06 12.39
N LYS A 781 -20.31 23.76 11.26
CA LYS A 781 -18.96 23.95 10.71
C LYS A 781 -18.00 24.60 11.72
N TYR A 782 -16.74 24.16 11.64
CA TYR A 782 -15.58 24.62 12.39
C TYR A 782 -15.74 24.44 13.91
N LYS A 783 -16.40 23.35 14.33
CA LYS A 783 -16.67 23.03 15.73
C LYS A 783 -16.56 21.53 16.00
N GLN A 784 -16.22 21.20 17.24
CA GLN A 784 -16.45 19.88 17.82
C GLN A 784 -17.84 19.82 18.45
N VAL A 785 -18.56 18.71 18.26
CA VAL A 785 -19.91 18.50 18.80
C VAL A 785 -19.98 17.14 19.50
N GLU A 786 -20.59 17.09 20.67
CA GLU A 786 -20.87 15.82 21.38
C GLU A 786 -21.93 14.99 20.63
N PHE A 787 -21.68 13.69 20.48
CA PHE A 787 -22.57 12.77 19.77
C PHE A 787 -23.97 12.70 20.38
N VAL A 788 -24.11 12.92 21.69
CA VAL A 788 -25.42 12.95 22.37
C VAL A 788 -26.32 14.03 21.76
N ARG A 789 -25.78 15.22 21.45
CA ARG A 789 -26.55 16.31 20.82
C ARG A 789 -26.97 15.97 19.40
N PHE A 790 -26.08 15.33 18.64
CA PHE A 790 -26.42 14.82 17.31
C PHE A 790 -27.58 13.82 17.38
N ASN A 791 -27.55 12.91 18.36
CA ASN A 791 -28.62 11.94 18.56
C ASN A 791 -29.95 12.59 18.94
N GLU A 792 -29.94 13.62 19.80
CA GLU A 792 -31.16 14.37 20.16
C GLU A 792 -31.84 14.98 18.93
N ASP A 793 -31.07 15.61 18.03
CA ASP A 793 -31.61 16.20 16.80
C ASP A 793 -32.05 15.13 15.78
N PHE A 794 -31.34 14.00 15.75
CA PHE A 794 -31.74 12.85 14.94
C PHE A 794 -33.08 12.24 15.40
N ILE A 795 -33.29 12.12 16.72
CA ILE A 795 -34.57 11.68 17.32
C ILE A 795 -35.69 12.63 16.94
N LYS A 796 -35.48 13.95 17.02
CA LYS A 796 -36.50 14.95 16.64
C LYS A 796 -36.93 14.81 15.17
N ARG A 797 -35.99 14.44 14.28
CA ARG A 797 -36.25 14.32 12.84
C ARG A 797 -36.90 12.99 12.45
N PHE A 798 -36.38 11.88 12.97
CA PHE A 798 -36.74 10.53 12.49
C PHE A 798 -37.45 9.67 13.54
N GLY A 799 -37.52 10.10 14.80
CA GLY A 799 -38.12 9.32 15.90
C GLY A 799 -37.29 8.09 16.33
N ILE A 800 -36.05 7.97 15.85
CA ILE A 800 -35.16 6.83 16.11
C ILE A 800 -34.01 7.29 17.01
N ASP A 801 -33.67 6.49 18.02
CA ASP A 801 -32.64 6.78 19.01
C ASP A 801 -31.43 5.87 18.80
N TRP A 802 -30.29 6.44 18.38
CA TRP A 802 -29.05 5.69 18.18
C TRP A 802 -28.59 5.03 19.47
N LEU A 803 -28.76 5.67 20.62
CA LEU A 803 -28.28 5.16 21.91
C LEU A 803 -29.04 3.90 22.36
N LYS A 804 -30.20 3.59 21.76
CA LYS A 804 -30.90 2.31 21.96
C LYS A 804 -30.39 1.19 21.06
N VAL A 805 -29.81 1.54 19.91
CA VAL A 805 -29.32 0.59 18.89
C VAL A 805 -27.84 0.24 19.10
N LEU A 806 -27.02 1.25 19.42
CA LEU A 806 -25.57 1.13 19.49
C LEU A 806 -25.08 0.05 20.48
N PRO A 807 -25.67 -0.16 21.68
CA PRO A 807 -25.16 -1.17 22.61
C PRO A 807 -25.11 -2.59 22.01
N GLU A 808 -26.16 -3.01 21.30
CA GLU A 808 -26.21 -4.31 20.63
C GLU A 808 -25.24 -4.35 19.45
N TRP A 809 -25.31 -3.36 18.56
CA TRP A 809 -24.44 -3.29 17.38
C TRP A 809 -22.94 -3.28 17.72
N TYR A 810 -22.59 -2.64 18.84
CA TYR A 810 -21.21 -2.47 19.32
C TYR A 810 -20.65 -3.76 19.95
N THR A 811 -21.50 -4.55 20.60
CA THR A 811 -21.10 -5.74 21.36
C THR A 811 -21.35 -7.06 20.65
N VAL A 812 -22.15 -7.09 19.57
CA VAL A 812 -22.40 -8.32 18.81
C VAL A 812 -21.12 -8.88 18.18
N ASN A 813 -20.81 -10.13 18.54
CA ASN A 813 -19.55 -10.83 18.25
C ASN A 813 -19.73 -12.06 17.33
N ARG A 814 -20.87 -12.15 16.66
CA ARG A 814 -21.20 -13.22 15.71
C ARG A 814 -21.90 -12.63 14.49
N VAL A 815 -21.93 -13.38 13.40
CA VAL A 815 -22.44 -12.93 12.08
C VAL A 815 -23.47 -13.91 11.53
N PRO A 816 -24.45 -13.43 10.74
CA PRO A 816 -25.46 -14.29 10.15
C PRO A 816 -24.84 -15.26 9.14
N SER A 817 -25.49 -16.40 8.91
CA SER A 817 -25.07 -17.38 7.90
C SER A 817 -26.26 -17.79 7.05
N TYR A 818 -26.19 -17.48 5.76
CA TYR A 818 -27.32 -17.69 4.86
C TYR A 818 -27.13 -18.91 3.98
N ILE A 819 -28.20 -19.69 3.80
CA ILE A 819 -28.29 -20.68 2.73
C ILE A 819 -29.09 -20.05 1.60
N ILE A 820 -28.49 -19.97 0.42
CA ILE A 820 -29.11 -19.35 -0.76
C ILE A 820 -29.47 -20.44 -1.75
N ARG A 821 -30.76 -20.51 -2.08
CA ARG A 821 -31.31 -21.38 -3.13
C ARG A 821 -32.07 -20.51 -4.13
N GLU A 822 -32.21 -21.00 -5.37
CA GLU A 822 -33.02 -20.33 -6.40
C GLU A 822 -32.71 -18.83 -6.59
N CYS A 823 -31.46 -18.50 -6.95
CA CYS A 823 -31.02 -17.13 -7.23
C CYS A 823 -30.77 -16.96 -8.74
N PHE A 824 -31.70 -16.34 -9.47
CA PHE A 824 -31.63 -16.22 -10.92
C PHE A 824 -32.46 -15.04 -11.46
N ILE A 825 -32.27 -14.77 -12.75
CA ILE A 825 -33.00 -13.77 -13.53
C ILE A 825 -33.94 -14.52 -14.48
N GLU A 826 -35.16 -14.01 -14.66
CA GLU A 826 -36.12 -14.44 -15.67
C GLU A 826 -36.50 -13.25 -16.54
N THR A 827 -36.66 -13.46 -17.85
CA THR A 827 -37.24 -12.45 -18.75
C THR A 827 -38.74 -12.65 -18.82
N VAL A 828 -39.53 -11.57 -18.83
CA VAL A 828 -40.99 -11.70 -18.99
C VAL A 828 -41.30 -12.12 -20.43
N GLU A 829 -42.16 -13.14 -20.60
CA GLU A 829 -42.55 -13.66 -21.92
C GLU A 829 -42.98 -12.53 -22.88
N GLY A 830 -42.46 -12.56 -24.11
CA GLY A 830 -42.71 -11.53 -25.15
C GLY A 830 -41.64 -10.44 -25.22
N ASP A 831 -40.98 -10.11 -24.11
CA ASP A 831 -39.98 -9.02 -24.06
C ASP A 831 -38.62 -9.44 -24.65
N MET A 832 -38.32 -10.74 -24.81
CA MET A 832 -37.10 -11.19 -25.51
C MET A 832 -37.07 -10.77 -26.99
N LYS A 833 -38.24 -10.60 -27.61
CA LYS A 833 -38.38 -10.16 -29.01
C LYS A 833 -38.42 -8.64 -29.17
N GLU A 834 -38.41 -7.88 -28.08
CA GLU A 834 -38.40 -6.41 -28.11
C GLU A 834 -36.99 -5.93 -28.53
N PRO A 835 -36.84 -5.27 -29.69
CA PRO A 835 -35.56 -4.76 -30.16
C PRO A 835 -35.05 -3.58 -29.30
N ASP A 836 -35.95 -2.86 -28.64
CA ASP A 836 -35.58 -1.80 -27.69
C ASP A 836 -35.36 -2.37 -26.29
N TYR A 837 -34.10 -2.64 -25.95
CA TYR A 837 -33.69 -3.16 -24.64
C TYR A 837 -34.20 -2.31 -23.45
N SER A 838 -34.51 -1.03 -23.64
CA SER A 838 -35.06 -0.15 -22.60
C SER A 838 -36.50 -0.49 -22.20
N LYS A 839 -37.22 -1.25 -23.01
CA LYS A 839 -38.62 -1.64 -22.75
C LYS A 839 -38.76 -3.03 -22.12
N ARG A 840 -37.69 -3.83 -22.11
CA ARG A 840 -37.70 -5.19 -21.57
C ARG A 840 -37.94 -5.20 -20.07
N ARG A 841 -38.69 -6.18 -19.59
CA ARG A 841 -38.92 -6.45 -18.17
C ARG A 841 -38.22 -7.74 -17.73
N TYR A 842 -37.66 -7.66 -16.54
CA TYR A 842 -36.94 -8.75 -15.91
C TYR A 842 -37.50 -8.99 -14.51
N ARG A 843 -37.57 -10.25 -14.12
CA ARG A 843 -37.90 -10.69 -12.78
C ARG A 843 -36.67 -11.31 -12.14
N ILE A 844 -36.25 -10.75 -11.01
CA ILE A 844 -35.10 -11.23 -10.24
C ILE A 844 -35.66 -11.93 -9.00
N ARG A 845 -35.26 -13.19 -8.79
CA ARG A 845 -35.74 -14.03 -7.68
C ARG A 845 -34.56 -14.57 -6.89
N ALA A 846 -34.66 -14.52 -5.56
CA ALA A 846 -33.70 -15.10 -4.63
C ALA A 846 -34.41 -15.68 -3.39
N SER A 847 -34.17 -16.97 -3.09
CA SER A 847 -34.64 -17.59 -1.85
C SER A 847 -33.50 -17.70 -0.84
N ILE A 848 -33.73 -17.18 0.37
CA ILE A 848 -32.68 -16.99 1.38
C ILE A 848 -33.18 -17.50 2.72
N TYR A 849 -32.41 -18.38 3.36
CA TYR A 849 -32.65 -18.88 4.71
C TYR A 849 -31.50 -18.46 5.63
N ASN A 850 -31.81 -17.81 6.76
CA ASN A 850 -30.83 -17.50 7.78
C ASN A 850 -30.70 -18.67 8.77
N ASN A 851 -29.66 -19.48 8.61
CA ASN A 851 -29.39 -20.66 9.43
C ASN A 851 -28.56 -20.34 10.70
N SER A 852 -28.68 -19.12 11.21
CA SER A 852 -27.96 -18.66 12.40
C SER A 852 -28.91 -18.17 13.49
N ASP A 853 -28.35 -17.88 14.66
CA ASP A 853 -29.03 -17.37 15.85
C ASP A 853 -29.03 -15.83 15.94
N VAL A 854 -28.62 -15.14 14.88
CA VAL A 854 -28.63 -13.67 14.80
C VAL A 854 -29.31 -13.18 13.54
N ASP A 855 -30.01 -12.06 13.68
CA ASP A 855 -30.62 -11.37 12.55
C ASP A 855 -29.55 -10.82 11.61
N GLY A 856 -29.92 -10.71 10.34
CA GLY A 856 -29.04 -10.10 9.37
C GLY A 856 -29.77 -9.53 8.17
N VAL A 857 -29.11 -8.59 7.50
CA VAL A 857 -29.63 -7.92 6.30
C VAL A 857 -28.90 -8.40 5.05
N VAL A 858 -29.68 -8.69 4.01
CA VAL A 858 -29.18 -8.98 2.66
C VAL A 858 -29.60 -7.87 1.70
N SER A 859 -28.76 -7.56 0.73
CA SER A 859 -28.97 -6.47 -0.23
C SER A 859 -28.98 -7.02 -1.65
N LEU A 860 -30.12 -6.93 -2.33
CA LEU A 860 -30.25 -7.27 -3.74
C LEU A 860 -30.04 -6.02 -4.60
N ASN A 861 -28.91 -5.96 -5.30
CA ASN A 861 -28.50 -4.83 -6.13
C ASN A 861 -28.72 -5.12 -7.61
N TYR A 862 -29.16 -4.13 -8.37
CA TYR A 862 -29.24 -4.22 -9.82
C TYR A 862 -29.01 -2.87 -10.50
N SER A 863 -28.39 -2.89 -11.68
CA SER A 863 -28.01 -1.70 -12.44
C SER A 863 -28.71 -1.68 -13.79
N LEU A 864 -29.34 -0.55 -14.10
CA LEU A 864 -29.99 -0.31 -15.39
C LEU A 864 -29.17 0.70 -16.21
N MET A 865 -29.05 0.43 -17.51
CA MET A 865 -28.39 1.34 -18.44
C MET A 865 -29.19 2.64 -18.59
N PRO A 866 -28.54 3.82 -18.55
CA PRO A 866 -29.20 5.09 -18.88
C PRO A 866 -29.58 5.13 -20.37
N LYS A 867 -30.53 6.01 -20.76
CA LYS A 867 -30.85 6.22 -22.17
C LYS A 867 -29.62 6.77 -22.89
N MET A 868 -29.13 6.07 -23.91
CA MET A 868 -27.98 6.52 -24.69
C MET A 868 -28.33 7.77 -25.50
N GLU A 869 -27.56 8.84 -25.32
CA GLU A 869 -27.56 9.98 -26.25
C GLU A 869 -26.92 9.57 -27.59
N ALA A 870 -27.51 10.03 -28.70
CA ALA A 870 -27.07 9.66 -30.04
C ALA A 870 -25.65 10.19 -30.32
N GLY A 871 -24.71 9.28 -30.63
CA GLY A 871 -23.31 9.62 -30.95
C GLY A 871 -22.30 9.30 -29.84
N THR A 872 -22.73 8.94 -28.64
CA THR A 872 -21.84 8.63 -27.51
C THR A 872 -21.49 7.14 -27.45
N ALA A 873 -20.19 6.81 -27.40
CA ALA A 873 -19.73 5.42 -27.34
C ALA A 873 -20.04 4.76 -25.98
N MET A 874 -20.34 3.46 -25.97
CA MET A 874 -20.64 2.71 -24.74
C MET A 874 -19.50 2.75 -23.71
N MET A 875 -18.24 2.86 -24.18
CA MET A 875 -17.05 2.95 -23.33
C MET A 875 -16.91 4.30 -22.59
N THR A 876 -17.75 5.29 -22.88
CA THR A 876 -17.75 6.59 -22.22
C THR A 876 -18.55 6.59 -20.92
N TYR A 877 -19.48 5.65 -20.74
CA TYR A 877 -20.28 5.53 -19.52
C TYR A 877 -19.50 4.78 -18.44
N THR A 878 -19.41 5.41 -17.26
CA THR A 878 -18.82 4.84 -16.06
C THR A 878 -19.88 4.10 -15.23
N SER A 879 -19.45 3.32 -14.23
CA SER A 879 -20.40 2.70 -13.27
C SER A 879 -21.25 3.72 -12.50
N GLU A 880 -20.78 4.97 -12.40
CA GLU A 880 -21.48 6.07 -11.73
C GLU A 880 -22.63 6.63 -12.59
N ASP A 881 -22.55 6.46 -13.92
CA ASP A 881 -23.62 6.87 -14.85
C ASP A 881 -24.79 5.85 -14.90
N MET A 882 -24.63 4.68 -14.25
CA MET A 882 -25.66 3.64 -14.20
C MET A 882 -26.73 3.94 -13.16
N ASN A 883 -27.99 3.62 -13.49
CA ASN A 883 -29.09 3.71 -12.53
C ASN A 883 -29.06 2.50 -11.61
N ASN A 884 -28.23 2.58 -10.57
CA ASN A 884 -28.04 1.55 -9.56
C ASN A 884 -29.21 1.57 -8.57
N ARG A 885 -29.78 0.40 -8.32
CA ARG A 885 -30.89 0.18 -7.38
C ARG A 885 -30.51 -0.91 -6.39
N SER A 886 -30.96 -0.77 -5.15
CA SER A 886 -30.69 -1.72 -4.08
C SER A 886 -31.95 -1.93 -3.25
N GLN A 887 -32.26 -3.19 -2.96
CA GLN A 887 -33.33 -3.57 -2.05
C GLN A 887 -32.71 -4.30 -0.85
N ASN A 888 -32.83 -3.69 0.34
CA ASN A 888 -32.40 -4.29 1.59
C ASN A 888 -33.54 -5.07 2.22
N VAL A 889 -33.24 -6.26 2.75
CA VAL A 889 -34.23 -7.14 3.39
C VAL A 889 -33.64 -7.74 4.66
N LEU A 890 -34.34 -7.56 5.79
CA LEU A 890 -34.03 -8.21 7.05
C LEU A 890 -34.48 -9.68 7.00
N ILE A 891 -33.55 -10.59 7.23
CA ILE A 891 -33.79 -12.03 7.41
C ILE A 891 -33.49 -12.37 8.87
N GLU A 892 -34.55 -12.47 9.67
CA GLU A 892 -34.44 -12.81 11.09
C GLU A 892 -33.83 -14.19 11.30
N ALA A 893 -33.22 -14.40 12.47
CA ALA A 893 -32.64 -15.68 12.87
C ALA A 893 -33.64 -16.84 12.70
N GLY A 894 -33.21 -17.92 12.05
CA GLY A 894 -34.02 -19.12 11.80
C GLY A 894 -35.17 -18.96 10.80
N LYS A 895 -35.34 -17.80 10.14
CA LYS A 895 -36.39 -17.58 9.14
C LYS A 895 -35.88 -17.65 7.70
N ALA A 896 -36.79 -17.95 6.77
CA ALA A 896 -36.51 -17.94 5.34
C ALA A 896 -37.46 -17.00 4.59
N LYS A 897 -36.89 -16.23 3.65
CA LYS A 897 -37.63 -15.29 2.82
C LYS A 897 -37.28 -15.45 1.34
N GLU A 898 -38.25 -15.17 0.50
CA GLU A 898 -38.12 -15.06 -0.94
C GLU A 898 -38.22 -13.59 -1.34
N ILE A 899 -37.23 -13.11 -2.08
CA ILE A 899 -37.15 -11.74 -2.60
C ILE A 899 -37.44 -11.79 -4.09
N ILE A 900 -38.46 -11.05 -4.54
CA ILE A 900 -38.86 -10.97 -5.94
C ILE A 900 -38.92 -9.51 -6.37
N ILE A 901 -38.06 -9.12 -7.31
CA ILE A 901 -38.05 -7.77 -7.90
C ILE A 901 -38.45 -7.85 -9.37
N LEU A 902 -39.40 -7.00 -9.76
CA LEU A 902 -39.73 -6.76 -11.17
C LEU A 902 -39.09 -5.42 -11.58
N CYS A 903 -38.21 -5.45 -12.57
CA CYS A 903 -37.59 -4.23 -13.09
C CYS A 903 -37.81 -4.10 -14.61
N LYS A 904 -37.76 -2.86 -15.11
CA LYS A 904 -37.93 -2.50 -16.51
C LYS A 904 -36.74 -1.65 -16.97
N GLY A 905 -36.16 -1.98 -18.12
CA GLY A 905 -34.98 -1.31 -18.66
C GLY A 905 -33.87 -2.30 -19.02
N GLN A 906 -32.81 -1.80 -19.64
CA GLN A 906 -31.66 -2.63 -20.02
C GLN A 906 -30.83 -2.99 -18.78
N LEU A 907 -30.97 -4.23 -18.32
CA LEU A 907 -30.29 -4.77 -17.15
C LEU A 907 -28.82 -5.07 -17.48
N VAL A 908 -27.90 -4.50 -16.70
CA VAL A 908 -26.46 -4.65 -16.91
C VAL A 908 -25.85 -5.61 -15.92
N GLN A 909 -26.18 -5.44 -14.64
CA GLN A 909 -25.60 -6.20 -13.54
C GLN A 909 -26.66 -6.45 -12.48
N VAL A 910 -26.65 -7.65 -11.89
CA VAL A 910 -27.42 -8.00 -10.70
C VAL A 910 -26.50 -8.70 -9.72
N SER A 911 -26.60 -8.39 -8.44
CA SER A 911 -25.88 -9.09 -7.39
C SER A 911 -26.70 -9.21 -6.10
N LEU A 912 -26.60 -10.36 -5.45
CA LEU A 912 -27.09 -10.55 -4.08
C LEU A 912 -25.89 -10.44 -3.14
N ASN A 913 -25.90 -9.43 -2.28
CA ASN A 913 -24.87 -9.20 -1.28
C ASN A 913 -25.37 -9.65 0.10
N MET A 914 -24.67 -10.62 0.69
CA MET A 914 -24.94 -11.13 2.04
C MET A 914 -24.26 -10.28 3.13
N ASN A 915 -23.62 -9.18 2.75
CA ASN A 915 -22.98 -8.21 3.62
C ASN A 915 -22.00 -8.86 4.60
N ILE A 916 -22.03 -8.50 5.89
CA ILE A 916 -21.23 -9.20 6.92
C ILE A 916 -21.93 -10.52 7.25
N SER A 917 -21.32 -11.63 6.83
CA SER A 917 -21.88 -12.96 7.07
C SER A 917 -20.80 -14.05 7.13
N GLY A 918 -21.20 -15.23 7.57
CA GLY A 918 -20.39 -16.45 7.50
C GLY A 918 -20.15 -16.92 6.05
N ASN A 919 -20.86 -16.33 5.07
CA ASN A 919 -20.85 -16.75 3.68
C ASN A 919 -19.52 -16.49 2.97
N LEU A 920 -19.11 -17.44 2.12
CA LEU A 920 -17.90 -17.38 1.31
C LEU A 920 -18.24 -17.89 -0.11
N PRO A 921 -18.27 -17.04 -1.15
CA PRO A 921 -18.08 -15.59 -1.12
C PRO A 921 -19.29 -14.86 -0.51
N SER A 922 -19.11 -13.59 -0.15
CA SER A 922 -20.16 -12.73 0.44
C SER A 922 -21.08 -12.06 -0.59
N VAL A 923 -20.77 -12.20 -1.89
CA VAL A 923 -21.58 -11.66 -3.00
C VAL A 923 -21.78 -12.76 -4.05
N ILE A 924 -23.02 -12.91 -4.53
CA ILE A 924 -23.37 -13.72 -5.69
C ILE A 924 -23.71 -12.79 -6.85
N SER A 925 -22.99 -12.92 -7.96
CA SER A 925 -23.20 -12.11 -9.17
C SER A 925 -24.02 -12.88 -10.20
N LEU A 926 -25.04 -12.25 -10.73
CA LEU A 926 -25.90 -12.80 -11.77
C LEU A 926 -25.68 -12.04 -13.08
N SER A 927 -25.39 -12.76 -14.16
CA SER A 927 -25.25 -12.18 -15.49
C SER A 927 -26.60 -12.17 -16.22
N PRO A 928 -27.09 -11.01 -16.67
CA PRO A 928 -28.35 -10.93 -17.42
C PRO A 928 -28.25 -11.59 -18.80
N TYR A 929 -27.03 -11.76 -19.33
CA TYR A 929 -26.78 -12.31 -20.67
C TYR A 929 -26.76 -13.85 -20.73
N VAL A 930 -26.78 -14.53 -19.58
CA VAL A 930 -26.72 -16.00 -19.47
C VAL A 930 -28.09 -16.62 -19.20
N SER A 931 -29.09 -15.80 -18.83
CA SER A 931 -30.44 -16.24 -18.44
C SER A 931 -31.32 -16.52 -19.67
N GLY A 932 -31.52 -17.81 -19.99
CA GLY A 932 -32.52 -18.26 -20.98
C GLY A 932 -33.91 -18.56 -20.39
N ARG A 933 -34.20 -18.15 -19.15
CA ARG A 933 -35.47 -18.44 -18.47
C ARG A 933 -36.53 -17.39 -18.82
N GLU A 934 -37.71 -17.83 -19.20
CA GLU A 934 -38.88 -16.97 -19.44
C GLU A 934 -39.97 -17.23 -18.39
N THR A 935 -40.75 -16.20 -18.05
CA THR A 935 -41.87 -16.31 -17.11
C THR A 935 -43.05 -15.44 -17.52
N ARG A 936 -44.28 -15.91 -17.21
CA ARG A 936 -45.51 -15.10 -17.32
C ARG A 936 -45.82 -14.32 -16.04
N GLU A 937 -45.16 -14.66 -14.95
CA GLU A 937 -45.41 -14.04 -13.66
C GLU A 937 -44.83 -12.63 -13.59
N THR A 938 -45.65 -11.69 -13.11
CA THR A 938 -45.27 -10.29 -12.94
C THR A 938 -45.38 -9.82 -11.49
N SER A 939 -45.53 -10.76 -10.55
CA SER A 939 -45.57 -10.44 -9.13
C SER A 939 -44.19 -10.05 -8.59
N SER A 940 -44.16 -9.06 -7.72
CA SER A 940 -42.99 -8.62 -6.95
C SER A 940 -43.34 -8.57 -5.47
N GLY A 941 -42.33 -8.68 -4.60
CA GLY A 941 -42.51 -8.58 -3.16
C GLY A 941 -41.54 -9.47 -2.39
N ILE A 942 -41.62 -9.37 -1.06
CA ILE A 942 -40.87 -10.19 -0.11
C ILE A 942 -41.88 -11.10 0.59
N LYS A 943 -41.63 -12.40 0.61
CA LYS A 943 -42.54 -13.41 1.20
C LYS A 943 -41.77 -14.31 2.15
N ASP A 944 -42.37 -14.66 3.28
CA ASP A 944 -41.86 -15.76 4.11
C ASP A 944 -42.12 -17.09 3.40
N ILE A 945 -41.13 -17.99 3.46
CA ILE A 945 -41.18 -19.29 2.78
C ILE A 945 -40.81 -20.43 3.72
N ASP A 946 -41.28 -21.64 3.38
CA ASP A 946 -41.03 -22.84 4.17
C ASP A 946 -39.56 -23.30 4.07
N LEU A 947 -39.00 -23.72 5.21
CA LEU A 947 -37.62 -24.19 5.34
C LEU A 947 -37.31 -25.43 4.49
N SER A 948 -38.31 -26.29 4.21
CA SER A 948 -38.18 -27.49 3.39
C SER A 948 -37.61 -27.23 1.99
N ARG A 949 -37.79 -26.01 1.44
CA ARG A 949 -37.23 -25.61 0.14
C ARG A 949 -35.70 -25.56 0.11
N PHE A 950 -35.03 -25.49 1.27
CA PHE A 950 -33.57 -25.34 1.34
C PHE A 950 -32.81 -26.66 1.45
N PHE A 951 -33.53 -27.74 1.78
CA PHE A 951 -32.98 -29.07 2.00
C PHE A 951 -33.28 -30.01 0.82
N PRO A 952 -32.47 -31.05 0.59
CA PRO A 952 -32.71 -32.03 -0.47
C PRO A 952 -34.12 -32.63 -0.38
N LYS A 953 -34.74 -32.92 -1.52
CA LYS A 953 -36.05 -33.59 -1.55
C LYS A 953 -35.91 -35.03 -1.08
N GLU A 954 -37.01 -35.63 -0.64
CA GLU A 954 -37.04 -37.04 -0.30
C GLU A 954 -36.58 -37.89 -1.51
N GLY A 955 -35.57 -38.75 -1.30
CA GLY A 955 -34.96 -39.55 -2.37
C GLY A 955 -33.73 -38.91 -3.05
N GLU A 956 -33.37 -37.66 -2.72
CA GLU A 956 -32.13 -37.03 -3.19
C GLU A 956 -31.02 -37.10 -2.14
N LEU A 957 -29.85 -37.62 -2.53
CA LEU A 957 -28.63 -37.62 -1.73
C LEU A 957 -27.60 -36.73 -2.42
N ILE A 958 -27.04 -35.74 -1.72
CA ILE A 958 -26.06 -34.81 -2.28
C ILE A 958 -24.80 -34.85 -1.42
N VAL A 959 -23.64 -35.06 -2.06
CA VAL A 959 -22.32 -34.97 -1.43
C VAL A 959 -21.58 -33.79 -2.05
N ASP A 960 -21.41 -32.74 -1.26
CA ASP A 960 -20.64 -31.54 -1.59
C ASP A 960 -19.16 -31.72 -1.23
N ASN A 961 -18.25 -30.92 -1.80
CA ASN A 961 -16.81 -31.01 -1.54
C ASN A 961 -16.42 -30.69 -0.08
N GLU A 962 -17.26 -30.00 0.71
CA GLU A 962 -17.05 -29.79 2.15
C GLU A 962 -17.66 -30.92 3.00
N SER A 963 -18.37 -31.87 2.38
CA SER A 963 -18.98 -33.01 3.09
C SER A 963 -17.94 -34.04 3.50
N ARG A 964 -18.22 -34.79 4.57
CA ARG A 964 -17.35 -35.90 5.04
C ARG A 964 -17.14 -37.00 3.99
N GLY A 965 -18.04 -37.12 3.01
CA GLY A 965 -17.95 -38.07 1.90
C GLY A 965 -17.00 -37.66 0.77
N PHE A 966 -16.37 -36.49 0.82
CA PHE A 966 -15.42 -36.06 -0.22
C PHE A 966 -13.95 -36.34 0.18
N ARG A 967 -13.14 -36.87 -0.73
CA ARG A 967 -11.69 -37.06 -0.53
C ARG A 967 -10.86 -36.90 -1.81
N LEU A 968 -9.62 -36.42 -1.64
CA LEU A 968 -8.60 -36.39 -2.68
C LEU A 968 -7.85 -37.73 -2.72
N LEU A 969 -7.70 -38.33 -3.90
CA LEU A 969 -7.01 -39.59 -4.11
C LEU A 969 -5.69 -39.31 -4.88
N ASN A 970 -4.56 -39.70 -4.27
CA ASN A 970 -3.18 -39.50 -4.75
C ASN A 970 -2.75 -38.03 -4.94
N VAL A 971 -2.20 -37.42 -3.87
CA VAL A 971 -1.56 -36.09 -3.93
C VAL A 971 -0.09 -36.25 -4.34
N PRO A 972 0.37 -35.66 -5.45
CA PRO A 972 1.79 -35.68 -5.78
C PRO A 972 2.63 -35.00 -4.69
N SER A 973 3.72 -35.62 -4.26
CA SER A 973 4.69 -35.00 -3.36
C SER A 973 5.48 -33.91 -4.12
N GLY A 974 5.08 -32.65 -4.00
CA GLY A 974 5.73 -31.53 -4.68
C GLY A 974 7.23 -31.38 -4.36
N ASN A 975 8.00 -30.92 -5.35
CA ASN A 975 9.44 -30.62 -5.29
C ASN A 975 9.85 -29.80 -4.04
N GLN A 976 10.73 -30.36 -3.19
CA GLN A 976 11.16 -29.74 -1.91
C GLN A 976 11.79 -28.34 -2.10
N LEU A 977 12.47 -28.09 -3.22
CA LEU A 977 13.06 -26.78 -3.56
C LEU A 977 12.01 -25.67 -3.75
N ARG A 978 10.78 -25.99 -4.17
CA ARG A 978 9.71 -24.99 -4.32
C ARG A 978 9.12 -24.55 -2.97
N ARG A 979 9.29 -25.34 -1.88
CA ARG A 979 8.80 -24.96 -0.53
C ARG A 979 9.59 -23.79 0.08
N TRP A 980 10.88 -23.66 -0.22
CA TRP A 980 11.70 -22.55 0.31
C TRP A 980 11.36 -21.17 -0.27
N PHE A 981 10.63 -21.14 -1.40
CA PHE A 981 10.23 -19.89 -2.07
C PHE A 981 8.71 -19.62 -2.00
N LYS A 982 7.93 -20.42 -1.26
CA LYS A 982 6.50 -20.14 -1.04
C LYS A 982 6.36 -19.22 0.17
N THR A 983 5.75 -18.06 -0.04
CA THR A 983 5.21 -17.23 1.02
C THR A 983 4.15 -18.03 1.80
N SER A 984 4.13 -17.85 3.11
CA SER A 984 3.24 -18.52 4.06
C SER A 984 1.80 -18.03 3.87
N ASP A 985 1.11 -18.49 2.81
CA ASP A 985 -0.33 -18.30 2.68
C ASP A 985 -1.01 -19.38 3.54
N THR A 986 -1.44 -19.00 4.74
CA THR A 986 -1.96 -19.89 5.80
C THR A 986 -3.47 -20.16 5.67
N THR A 987 -4.12 -19.67 4.60
CA THR A 987 -5.57 -19.75 4.43
C THR A 987 -6.01 -21.07 3.77
N LYS A 988 -7.06 -21.72 4.31
CA LYS A 988 -7.66 -22.97 3.77
C LYS A 988 -8.15 -22.79 2.32
N TYR A 989 -8.72 -21.62 2.01
CA TYR A 989 -9.32 -21.28 0.72
C TYR A 989 -8.43 -20.32 -0.07
N LYS A 990 -7.96 -20.74 -1.25
CA LYS A 990 -7.13 -19.88 -2.11
C LYS A 990 -7.99 -19.03 -3.04
N ASP A 991 -7.53 -17.81 -3.33
CA ASP A 991 -8.22 -16.90 -4.24
C ASP A 991 -8.43 -17.49 -5.63
N PHE A 992 -9.67 -17.43 -6.10
CA PHE A 992 -10.06 -17.96 -7.41
C PHE A 992 -9.38 -17.21 -8.57
N TYR A 993 -9.26 -15.87 -8.50
CA TYR A 993 -8.65 -15.08 -9.57
C TYR A 993 -7.11 -14.97 -9.52
N LYS A 994 -6.44 -15.57 -8.52
CA LYS A 994 -4.95 -15.63 -8.54
C LYS A 994 -4.53 -16.52 -9.73
N VAL A 995 -3.81 -15.94 -10.69
CA VAL A 995 -3.42 -16.47 -12.03
C VAL A 995 -2.47 -17.69 -11.98
N THR A 996 -2.30 -18.34 -10.83
CA THR A 996 -1.46 -19.53 -10.71
C THR A 996 -2.35 -20.77 -10.69
N PHE A 997 -2.65 -21.32 -11.86
CA PHE A 997 -3.18 -22.68 -11.91
C PHE A 997 -2.10 -23.63 -11.40
N ALA A 998 -2.43 -24.37 -10.36
CA ALA A 998 -1.51 -25.31 -9.74
C ALA A 998 -1.62 -26.67 -10.45
N GLU A 999 -0.46 -27.32 -10.64
CA GLU A 999 -0.35 -28.74 -11.00
C GLU A 999 -1.01 -29.65 -9.93
N GLU A 1000 -1.30 -29.10 -8.75
CA GLU A 1000 -1.95 -29.74 -7.60
C GLU A 1000 -3.39 -29.24 -7.43
N TRP A 1001 -4.30 -30.12 -7.00
CA TRP A 1001 -5.66 -29.75 -6.60
C TRP A 1001 -5.63 -28.61 -5.59
N THR A 1002 -6.36 -27.53 -5.90
CA THR A 1002 -6.42 -26.32 -5.09
C THR A 1002 -7.86 -26.00 -4.75
N LEU A 1003 -8.15 -25.89 -3.46
CA LEU A 1003 -9.45 -25.45 -2.95
C LEU A 1003 -9.61 -23.94 -3.12
N SER A 1004 -10.67 -23.53 -3.79
CA SER A 1004 -10.99 -22.11 -4.08
C SER A 1004 -12.47 -21.82 -3.84
N VAL A 1005 -12.81 -20.54 -3.71
CA VAL A 1005 -14.18 -20.05 -3.45
C VAL A 1005 -14.65 -19.22 -4.64
N HIS A 1006 -15.87 -19.48 -5.11
CA HIS A 1006 -16.52 -18.76 -6.23
C HIS A 1006 -18.03 -18.91 -6.11
N ASP A 1007 -18.81 -17.90 -6.51
CA ASP A 1007 -20.27 -17.87 -6.37
C ASP A 1007 -21.00 -18.91 -7.24
N GLY A 1008 -20.38 -19.29 -8.36
CA GLY A 1008 -20.84 -20.38 -9.22
C GLY A 1008 -20.80 -21.80 -8.64
N PHE A 1009 -20.07 -22.07 -7.54
CA PHE A 1009 -20.05 -23.39 -6.90
C PHE A 1009 -21.35 -23.68 -6.12
N TYR A 1010 -21.65 -24.97 -5.88
CA TYR A 1010 -22.93 -25.42 -5.32
C TYR A 1010 -23.14 -25.11 -3.83
N GLY A 1011 -22.08 -25.23 -3.02
CA GLY A 1011 -22.13 -25.34 -1.56
C GLY A 1011 -23.07 -24.38 -0.80
N GLY A 1012 -23.36 -24.72 0.47
CA GLY A 1012 -24.38 -24.04 1.29
C GLY A 1012 -24.07 -22.57 1.60
N HIS A 1013 -23.53 -22.30 2.79
CA HIS A 1013 -23.03 -20.95 3.13
C HIS A 1013 -21.58 -20.75 2.65
N ILE A 1014 -20.82 -21.84 2.49
CA ILE A 1014 -19.50 -21.84 1.83
C ILE A 1014 -19.68 -22.46 0.44
N ARG A 1015 -19.43 -21.68 -0.60
CA ARG A 1015 -19.42 -22.09 -2.01
C ARG A 1015 -17.98 -22.26 -2.47
N SER A 1016 -17.40 -23.40 -2.12
CA SER A 1016 -16.03 -23.75 -2.47
C SER A 1016 -16.02 -24.89 -3.50
N GLY A 1017 -14.89 -25.06 -4.17
CA GLY A 1017 -14.67 -26.15 -5.10
C GLY A 1017 -13.19 -26.37 -5.32
N TRP A 1018 -12.82 -27.61 -5.64
CA TRP A 1018 -11.44 -27.94 -5.98
C TRP A 1018 -11.21 -27.72 -7.47
N ARG A 1019 -10.09 -27.10 -7.80
CA ARG A 1019 -9.68 -26.88 -9.20
C ARG A 1019 -8.28 -27.39 -9.46
N LYS A 1020 -8.03 -27.83 -10.69
CA LYS A 1020 -6.72 -28.28 -11.15
C LYS A 1020 -6.56 -28.09 -12.67
N GLU A 1021 -5.33 -27.87 -13.13
CA GLU A 1021 -5.01 -27.95 -14.57
C GLU A 1021 -5.09 -29.41 -15.05
N GLY A 1022 -5.65 -29.62 -16.25
CA GLY A 1022 -5.79 -30.95 -16.83
C GLY A 1022 -4.44 -31.68 -16.96
N GLY A 1023 -4.38 -32.88 -16.37
CA GLY A 1023 -3.24 -33.77 -16.33
C GLY A 1023 -3.41 -35.03 -17.19
N ASP A 1024 -2.73 -36.10 -16.77
CA ASP A 1024 -2.67 -37.40 -17.44
C ASP A 1024 -3.68 -38.44 -16.90
N GLY A 1025 -4.45 -38.10 -15.85
CA GLY A 1025 -5.39 -39.00 -15.18
C GLY A 1025 -4.87 -39.63 -13.87
N SER A 1026 -3.64 -39.30 -13.46
CA SER A 1026 -3.01 -39.82 -12.23
C SER A 1026 -3.61 -39.24 -10.94
N SER A 1027 -4.19 -38.04 -10.99
CA SER A 1027 -4.76 -37.35 -9.84
C SER A 1027 -6.28 -37.51 -9.84
N ARG A 1028 -6.87 -37.92 -8.71
CA ARG A 1028 -8.31 -38.22 -8.64
C ARG A 1028 -8.98 -37.58 -7.43
N VAL A 1029 -10.29 -37.42 -7.50
CA VAL A 1029 -11.13 -37.00 -6.38
C VAL A 1029 -12.35 -37.91 -6.31
N GLU A 1030 -12.86 -38.16 -5.12
CA GLU A 1030 -13.98 -39.08 -4.90
C GLU A 1030 -15.03 -38.47 -4.00
N TRP A 1031 -16.30 -38.66 -4.37
CA TRP A 1031 -17.48 -38.44 -3.54
C TRP A 1031 -18.08 -39.80 -3.19
N SER A 1032 -18.26 -40.09 -1.90
CA SER A 1032 -18.91 -41.30 -1.41
C SER A 1032 -20.09 -41.01 -0.49
N THR A 1033 -21.11 -41.86 -0.58
CA THR A 1033 -22.30 -41.83 0.27
C THR A 1033 -22.80 -43.25 0.55
N ARG A 1034 -23.71 -43.41 1.51
CA ARG A 1034 -24.36 -44.69 1.80
C ARG A 1034 -25.78 -44.69 1.25
N ILE A 1035 -26.07 -45.64 0.37
CA ILE A 1035 -27.40 -45.89 -0.17
C ILE A 1035 -28.18 -46.79 0.79
N GLU A 1036 -29.37 -46.37 1.21
CA GLU A 1036 -30.22 -47.13 2.13
C GLU A 1036 -31.29 -47.97 1.42
N LYS A 1037 -31.83 -47.47 0.30
CA LYS A 1037 -32.88 -48.14 -0.48
C LYS A 1037 -32.26 -48.69 -1.77
N ALA A 1038 -32.53 -49.96 -2.07
CA ALA A 1038 -32.12 -50.55 -3.34
C ALA A 1038 -32.93 -49.93 -4.50
N GLY A 1039 -32.32 -49.79 -5.67
CA GLY A 1039 -33.03 -49.37 -6.89
C GLY A 1039 -32.17 -48.58 -7.85
N TYR A 1040 -32.81 -48.03 -8.88
CA TYR A 1040 -32.15 -47.15 -9.85
C TYR A 1040 -32.03 -45.73 -9.29
N TYR A 1041 -30.82 -45.21 -9.38
CA TYR A 1041 -30.52 -43.81 -9.12
C TYR A 1041 -29.95 -43.17 -10.38
N GLU A 1042 -30.49 -41.99 -10.73
CA GLU A 1042 -29.82 -41.11 -11.67
C GLU A 1042 -28.74 -40.32 -10.94
N VAL A 1043 -27.51 -40.37 -11.45
CA VAL A 1043 -26.34 -39.73 -10.83
C VAL A 1043 -25.97 -38.48 -11.60
N PHE A 1044 -25.78 -37.37 -10.90
CA PHE A 1044 -25.44 -36.07 -11.50
C PHE A 1044 -24.14 -35.51 -10.93
N ALA A 1045 -23.33 -34.89 -11.78
CA ALA A 1045 -22.19 -34.06 -11.37
C ALA A 1045 -22.55 -32.59 -11.51
N TYR A 1046 -22.19 -31.77 -10.52
CA TYR A 1046 -22.35 -30.32 -10.57
C TYR A 1046 -21.14 -29.67 -11.24
N ILE A 1047 -21.36 -29.02 -12.39
CA ILE A 1047 -20.35 -28.25 -13.11
C ILE A 1047 -20.78 -26.79 -13.18
N PRO A 1048 -19.96 -25.85 -12.65
CA PRO A 1048 -20.34 -24.45 -12.58
C PRO A 1048 -20.47 -23.80 -13.96
N ASN A 1049 -21.62 -23.18 -14.23
CA ASN A 1049 -21.95 -22.55 -15.52
C ASN A 1049 -21.12 -21.31 -15.83
N GLN A 1050 -20.80 -20.53 -14.79
CA GLN A 1050 -20.13 -19.23 -14.92
C GLN A 1050 -18.60 -19.32 -15.08
N LEU A 1051 -18.01 -20.51 -14.92
CA LEU A 1051 -16.55 -20.69 -14.94
C LEU A 1051 -16.03 -21.10 -16.32
N SER A 1052 -14.92 -20.49 -16.73
CA SER A 1052 -14.17 -20.96 -17.89
C SER A 1052 -13.53 -22.31 -17.60
N LEU A 1053 -13.66 -23.23 -18.55
CA LEU A 1053 -13.05 -24.56 -18.53
C LEU A 1053 -11.69 -24.59 -19.27
N VAL A 1054 -11.22 -23.44 -19.78
CA VAL A 1054 -9.93 -23.30 -20.50
C VAL A 1054 -9.15 -22.11 -19.94
N GLN A 1055 -7.83 -22.22 -19.86
CA GLN A 1055 -6.95 -21.13 -19.42
C GLN A 1055 -6.85 -20.02 -20.48
N ILE A 1056 -6.99 -18.77 -20.05
CA ILE A 1056 -6.74 -17.59 -20.88
C ILE A 1056 -5.28 -17.16 -20.66
N LYS A 1057 -4.41 -17.36 -21.66
CA LYS A 1057 -3.02 -16.88 -21.64
C LYS A 1057 -2.98 -15.41 -22.08
N ALA A 1058 -2.87 -14.48 -21.12
CA ALA A 1058 -2.68 -13.07 -21.43
C ALA A 1058 -1.24 -12.83 -21.93
N SER A 1059 -1.08 -12.62 -23.24
CA SER A 1059 0.13 -12.03 -23.80
C SER A 1059 -0.24 -10.69 -24.45
N HIS A 1060 0.41 -9.60 -23.99
CA HIS A 1060 0.40 -8.28 -24.63
C HIS A 1060 -0.97 -7.60 -24.81
N GLY A 1061 -1.70 -7.38 -23.71
CA GLY A 1061 -2.66 -6.25 -23.59
C GLY A 1061 -3.86 -6.21 -24.54
N VAL A 1062 -4.07 -7.21 -25.39
CA VAL A 1062 -5.21 -7.29 -26.31
C VAL A 1062 -5.83 -8.68 -26.18
N VAL A 1063 -7.03 -8.76 -25.61
CA VAL A 1063 -7.82 -9.99 -25.56
C VAL A 1063 -8.96 -9.86 -26.56
N PHE A 1064 -8.73 -10.29 -27.80
CA PHE A 1064 -9.79 -10.71 -28.70
C PHE A 1064 -9.33 -12.00 -29.38
N GLY A 1065 -9.93 -13.12 -28.96
CA GLY A 1065 -9.70 -14.40 -29.57
C GLY A 1065 -10.83 -15.37 -29.22
N ILE A 1066 -11.79 -15.50 -30.13
CA ILE A 1066 -12.73 -16.62 -30.13
C ILE A 1066 -11.92 -17.87 -30.45
N GLN A 1067 -11.60 -18.69 -29.45
CA GLN A 1067 -10.98 -19.99 -29.70
C GLN A 1067 -11.97 -20.91 -30.41
N LYS A 1068 -11.49 -21.66 -31.42
CA LYS A 1068 -12.25 -22.68 -32.14
C LYS A 1068 -12.84 -23.69 -31.15
N GLN A 1069 -14.16 -23.87 -31.26
CA GLN A 1069 -14.98 -24.77 -30.46
C GLN A 1069 -14.49 -26.22 -30.57
N THR A 1070 -13.80 -26.70 -29.56
CA THR A 1070 -13.63 -28.15 -29.30
C THR A 1070 -14.48 -28.50 -28.09
N PRO A 1071 -15.28 -29.58 -28.13
CA PRO A 1071 -16.06 -30.01 -26.98
C PRO A 1071 -15.13 -30.40 -25.84
N ILE A 1072 -15.39 -29.84 -24.65
CA ILE A 1072 -14.59 -30.12 -23.45
C ILE A 1072 -15.19 -31.32 -22.77
N LYS A 1073 -14.36 -32.34 -22.52
CA LYS A 1073 -14.79 -33.59 -21.89
C LYS A 1073 -14.14 -33.77 -20.52
N GLN A 1074 -14.86 -34.39 -19.59
CA GLN A 1074 -14.35 -34.81 -18.28
C GLN A 1074 -14.68 -36.29 -18.06
N LEU A 1075 -13.78 -37.01 -17.38
CA LEU A 1075 -13.90 -38.45 -17.19
C LEU A 1075 -14.25 -38.81 -15.75
N TYR A 1076 -15.40 -39.45 -15.58
CA TYR A 1076 -15.95 -39.92 -14.31
C TYR A 1076 -15.96 -41.45 -14.25
N LEU A 1077 -15.75 -42.02 -13.07
CA LEU A 1077 -15.90 -43.45 -12.78
C LEU A 1077 -17.00 -43.59 -11.71
N VAL A 1078 -18.12 -44.20 -12.08
CA VAL A 1078 -19.25 -44.44 -11.16
C VAL A 1078 -19.16 -45.88 -10.66
N ARG A 1079 -18.99 -46.06 -9.35
CA ARG A 1079 -18.96 -47.38 -8.71
C ARG A 1079 -20.34 -47.78 -8.23
N HIS A 1080 -20.89 -48.83 -8.82
CA HIS A 1080 -22.23 -49.33 -8.53
C HIS A 1080 -22.26 -50.87 -8.57
N ASP A 1081 -22.92 -51.47 -7.59
CA ASP A 1081 -23.17 -52.92 -7.48
C ASP A 1081 -21.98 -53.85 -7.80
N GLY A 1082 -20.80 -53.53 -7.25
CA GLY A 1082 -19.56 -54.31 -7.47
C GLY A 1082 -18.89 -54.11 -8.83
N SER A 1083 -19.42 -53.21 -9.67
CA SER A 1083 -18.88 -52.81 -10.97
C SER A 1083 -18.45 -51.33 -10.98
N GLU A 1084 -17.59 -50.95 -11.92
CA GLU A 1084 -17.17 -49.57 -12.16
C GLU A 1084 -17.49 -49.20 -13.60
N SER A 1085 -18.27 -48.15 -13.81
CA SER A 1085 -18.64 -47.64 -15.14
C SER A 1085 -17.90 -46.35 -15.44
N GLU A 1086 -17.19 -46.33 -16.57
CA GLU A 1086 -16.50 -45.15 -17.10
C GLU A 1086 -17.47 -44.29 -17.91
N VAL A 1087 -17.62 -43.03 -17.52
CA VAL A 1087 -18.51 -42.05 -18.12
C VAL A 1087 -17.69 -40.87 -18.62
N GLU A 1088 -17.60 -40.72 -19.94
CA GLU A 1088 -17.01 -39.54 -20.57
C GLU A 1088 -18.11 -38.48 -20.75
N LEU A 1089 -18.13 -37.48 -19.88
CA LEU A 1089 -19.12 -36.41 -19.90
C LEU A 1089 -18.67 -35.30 -20.85
N GLU A 1090 -19.42 -35.07 -21.92
CA GLU A 1090 -19.26 -33.89 -22.77
C GLU A 1090 -19.96 -32.68 -22.15
N ILE A 1091 -19.20 -31.63 -21.87
CA ILE A 1091 -19.70 -30.47 -21.13
C ILE A 1091 -20.21 -29.42 -22.12
N PRO A 1092 -21.51 -29.06 -22.08
CA PRO A 1092 -22.07 -28.05 -22.97
C PRO A 1092 -21.45 -26.67 -22.69
N PHE A 1093 -21.43 -25.77 -23.68
CA PHE A 1093 -20.88 -24.43 -23.50
C PHE A 1093 -21.73 -23.52 -22.60
N ALA A 1094 -23.04 -23.75 -22.57
CA ALA A 1094 -24.01 -23.02 -21.75
C ALA A 1094 -24.95 -24.02 -21.05
N GLN A 1095 -25.69 -23.55 -20.04
CA GLN A 1095 -26.64 -24.36 -19.25
C GLN A 1095 -25.96 -25.56 -18.54
N ARG A 1096 -24.76 -25.35 -18.01
CA ARG A 1096 -24.12 -26.28 -17.08
C ARG A 1096 -24.75 -26.10 -15.69
N GLU A 1097 -24.77 -27.15 -14.88
CA GLU A 1097 -25.09 -27.20 -13.44
C GLU A 1097 -25.11 -28.69 -13.11
N TRP A 1098 -26.26 -29.29 -12.84
CA TRP A 1098 -26.42 -30.72 -12.66
C TRP A 1098 -26.48 -31.43 -14.02
N LEU A 1099 -25.37 -32.06 -14.41
CA LEU A 1099 -25.29 -32.87 -15.62
C LEU A 1099 -25.36 -34.36 -15.26
N SER A 1100 -26.25 -35.10 -15.93
CA SER A 1100 -26.43 -36.53 -15.68
C SER A 1100 -25.20 -37.31 -16.15
N LEU A 1101 -24.67 -38.16 -15.28
CA LEU A 1101 -23.67 -39.18 -15.58
C LEU A 1101 -24.32 -40.49 -16.07
N GLY A 1102 -25.65 -40.60 -15.95
CA GLY A 1102 -26.43 -41.78 -16.32
C GLY A 1102 -27.21 -42.38 -15.15
N ARG A 1103 -27.99 -43.41 -15.50
CA ARG A 1103 -28.83 -44.18 -14.58
C ARG A 1103 -28.11 -45.46 -14.17
N PHE A 1104 -27.93 -45.67 -12.87
CA PHE A 1104 -27.20 -46.81 -12.31
C PHE A 1104 -28.03 -47.49 -11.22
N TYR A 1105 -27.90 -48.81 -11.10
CA TYR A 1105 -28.56 -49.57 -10.04
C TYR A 1105 -27.64 -49.65 -8.82
N PHE A 1106 -28.16 -49.32 -7.64
CA PHE A 1106 -27.40 -49.39 -6.39
C PHE A 1106 -28.07 -50.35 -5.40
N SER A 1107 -27.28 -51.29 -4.88
CA SER A 1107 -27.62 -52.08 -3.70
C SER A 1107 -27.36 -51.28 -2.41
N PRO A 1108 -28.06 -51.57 -1.29
CA PRO A 1108 -27.81 -50.89 -0.02
C PRO A 1108 -26.35 -51.07 0.41
N GLY A 1109 -25.61 -49.96 0.56
CA GLY A 1109 -24.14 -50.02 0.70
C GLY A 1109 -23.44 -48.70 0.38
N GLU A 1110 -22.13 -48.75 0.21
CA GLU A 1110 -21.31 -47.58 -0.18
C GLU A 1110 -21.41 -47.37 -1.70
N ALA A 1111 -21.78 -46.17 -2.11
CA ALA A 1111 -21.75 -45.70 -3.50
C ALA A 1111 -20.68 -44.63 -3.63
N SER A 1112 -19.90 -44.65 -4.72
CA SER A 1112 -18.93 -43.58 -4.98
C SER A 1112 -18.79 -43.20 -6.45
N VAL A 1113 -18.43 -41.93 -6.66
CA VAL A 1113 -18.10 -41.36 -7.96
C VAL A 1113 -16.70 -40.78 -7.89
N VAL A 1114 -15.85 -41.11 -8.86
CA VAL A 1114 -14.46 -40.65 -8.93
C VAL A 1114 -14.28 -39.79 -10.19
N LEU A 1115 -13.80 -38.56 -10.04
CA LEU A 1115 -13.38 -37.70 -11.16
C LEU A 1115 -11.86 -37.79 -11.34
N THR A 1116 -11.42 -37.97 -12.58
CA THR A 1116 -9.99 -37.98 -12.94
C THR A 1116 -9.54 -36.63 -13.49
N ASP A 1117 -8.25 -36.31 -13.36
CA ASP A 1117 -7.68 -35.08 -13.93
C ASP A 1117 -7.32 -35.19 -15.42
N LYS A 1118 -7.75 -36.25 -16.14
CA LYS A 1118 -7.39 -36.49 -17.54
C LYS A 1118 -7.93 -35.37 -18.45
N LYS A 1119 -7.03 -34.68 -19.16
CA LYS A 1119 -7.41 -33.61 -20.08
C LYS A 1119 -7.98 -34.12 -21.41
N GLY A 1120 -9.08 -33.53 -21.85
CA GLY A 1120 -9.64 -33.67 -23.20
C GLY A 1120 -9.10 -32.63 -24.19
N THR A 1121 -8.67 -31.45 -23.73
CA THR A 1121 -8.08 -30.39 -24.57
C THR A 1121 -6.85 -29.72 -23.92
N PRO A 1122 -5.94 -29.11 -24.71
CA PRO A 1122 -4.86 -28.30 -24.15
C PRO A 1122 -5.41 -27.16 -23.31
N ASP A 1123 -4.71 -26.83 -22.21
CA ASP A 1123 -5.07 -25.74 -21.30
C ASP A 1123 -6.44 -25.90 -20.60
N GLN A 1124 -7.01 -27.12 -20.54
CA GLN A 1124 -8.25 -27.41 -19.80
C GLN A 1124 -8.09 -27.24 -18.28
N VAL A 1125 -9.14 -26.71 -17.64
CA VAL A 1125 -9.28 -26.63 -16.19
C VAL A 1125 -10.40 -27.58 -15.73
N ILE A 1126 -10.12 -28.37 -14.69
CA ILE A 1126 -11.06 -29.33 -14.11
C ILE A 1126 -11.52 -28.82 -12.75
N TYR A 1127 -12.84 -28.88 -12.52
CA TYR A 1127 -13.49 -28.47 -11.29
C TYR A 1127 -14.16 -29.68 -10.63
N ALA A 1128 -14.00 -29.79 -9.31
CA ALA A 1128 -14.63 -30.79 -8.47
C ALA A 1128 -15.42 -30.08 -7.35
N ASP A 1129 -16.74 -30.17 -7.44
CA ASP A 1129 -17.70 -29.47 -6.59
C ASP A 1129 -18.62 -30.49 -5.87
N ALA A 1130 -19.73 -30.89 -6.47
CA ALA A 1130 -20.73 -31.76 -5.83
C ALA A 1130 -21.25 -32.87 -6.75
N VAL A 1131 -21.72 -33.97 -6.15
CA VAL A 1131 -22.40 -35.10 -6.81
C VAL A 1131 -23.75 -35.35 -6.15
N LYS A 1132 -24.78 -35.66 -6.95
CA LYS A 1132 -26.14 -35.96 -6.50
C LYS A 1132 -26.61 -37.32 -7.02
N TRP A 1133 -27.26 -38.11 -6.17
CA TRP A 1133 -27.97 -39.35 -6.51
C TRP A 1133 -29.48 -39.11 -6.30
N VAL A 1134 -30.28 -39.34 -7.34
CA VAL A 1134 -31.74 -39.17 -7.30
C VAL A 1134 -32.39 -40.53 -7.46
N TYR A 1135 -33.14 -40.97 -6.45
CA TYR A 1135 -33.87 -42.25 -6.51
C TYR A 1135 -35.04 -42.17 -7.51
N GLU A 1136 -35.07 -43.11 -8.46
CA GLU A 1136 -36.12 -43.18 -9.49
C GLU A 1136 -37.08 -44.38 -9.32
N GLY A 1137 -36.81 -45.27 -8.36
CA GLY A 1137 -37.60 -46.49 -8.14
C GLY A 1137 -36.85 -47.78 -8.48
N GLU A 1138 -37.51 -48.91 -8.27
CA GLU A 1138 -36.94 -50.26 -8.44
C GLU A 1138 -37.14 -50.86 -9.86
N LYS A 1139 -37.61 -50.09 -10.85
CA LYS A 1139 -37.93 -50.60 -12.20
C LYS A 1139 -37.24 -49.86 -13.34
#